data_AF-A0A0N0V1D1-F1
#
_entry.id   AF-A0A0N0V1D1-F1
#
_cell.length_a   1.000
_cell.length_b   1.000
_cell.length_c   1.000
_cell.angle_alpha   90.00
_cell.angle_beta   90.00
_cell.angle_gamma   90.00
#
_symmetry.space_group_name_H-M   'P 1'
#
loop_
_entity.id
_entity.type
_entity.pdbx_description
1 polymer ?
#
loop_
_entity_poly.entity_id
_entity_poly.type
_entity_poly.pdbx_seq_one_letter_code
_entity_poly.pdbx_strand_id
1 'polypeptide(L)'
;MKKILLFSPYGLWQVHSQVDVMIGAALRLRGCEVISVCCDGVFENCPIAKVNQEQMCKQCSMMSNNLFSNFKIPIIFLKKLLSDELILQLKSWVQNIPVDKLYKTKLGQNEIGKWIIPSILSYFTCGKPDFSNPEFVKIYRSFLLNSSLIVHSFGKLLDSFKPDHVICYSGIHCYYKIAYELARQKNIKTLIHERGTIDSSFTFLENGGIVSYQHRIDCFENWRNIPLNITELEWVKEYIQNREKGKNINWHSSYTYSSEDHLIYKALRIPLDSKIITIFTSHNWEYGILTYETYVTFKSQIAGMKYIIESLKDKHYYLIIRLHPPMGHTVLLNNEFIDDLLSQLYYDLPSNVRIVMPNEKMTAYSLLWSSEAVITFSSTIGLEALFKGTYNIGNVKNLYSTVTDPVTNYKEYDKIVDEAVKKTKNFKIDYLKTAYRAIFYLFRRINFQFKTFGIKNFHEPDIRIKNIKEIEEGQDIILDQICKHVMYGDPLYLIPGKVELKRSEDVEDLFLSKELEFIKKKRQETKKQISMHPYYEPLITVSIISQNKITSTQSTFFYKSLQRSRHKNIKINKKDQIIFHDLKNLELKTLLQKLEVSVANSESGYIYIASDNIHIDESLFSNSIDFLEKSENNKYHAVVTGAFVCNKDNKIVDQLFANESDGDQYNYLKDNTNFDVTNYSQLLSFFVWRKDSLLKLISELKKDQNNKIDFNYELIFEKILSTNATFCVYKSMIPNIVIYSYHDTEEDQLGLTDQKKPLGKTTNLNSIHKPEPEKRNNIPLCFFYTTYDQVFIESFYHKNRELLSKSYTTQKKHIFAECFGESNFYSKGLQKAGWNTENFIINCQPLQSALTKENNFSGNSLEIIIEQIRRFTPEVVYLHNLEICTAEFIVAIRPYTKLIVGQIDTPISPNTYIKGFDIIFSSFPHFVKKFREAGITAYYQSLSFAPQILSSMPKTHRHYPLAFIGSISTEYRNEENFLEKFAEKNSIDFWGDGIENLPDNSFIRQRHHGKAWGLDML
;
A
#
# COMPACT_ATOMS: atom_id res chain seq x y z
N MET A 1 -19.48 9.10 -43.74
CA MET A 1 -18.24 9.05 -42.94
C MET A 1 -18.60 9.44 -41.51
N LYS A 2 -18.38 8.56 -40.52
CA LYS A 2 -18.65 8.87 -39.11
C LYS A 2 -17.54 9.77 -38.55
N LYS A 3 -17.92 10.77 -37.77
CA LYS A 3 -16.99 11.69 -37.09
C LYS A 3 -16.84 11.30 -35.62
N ILE A 4 -15.62 11.03 -35.21
CA ILE A 4 -15.28 10.57 -33.87
C ILE A 4 -14.35 11.57 -33.21
N LEU A 5 -14.67 11.95 -31.99
CA LEU A 5 -13.86 12.87 -31.20
C LEU A 5 -13.36 12.14 -29.96
N LEU A 6 -12.04 12.06 -29.81
CA LEU A 6 -11.39 11.52 -28.63
C LEU A 6 -11.11 12.67 -27.66
N PHE A 7 -11.54 12.58 -26.41
CA PHE A 7 -11.16 13.53 -25.37
C PHE A 7 -10.18 12.87 -24.42
N SER A 8 -8.88 13.15 -24.60
CA SER A 8 -7.77 12.56 -23.84
C SER A 8 -6.83 13.66 -23.33
N PRO A 9 -7.25 14.48 -22.36
CA PRO A 9 -6.47 15.61 -21.87
C PRO A 9 -5.16 15.22 -21.18
N TYR A 10 -4.94 13.97 -20.77
CA TYR A 10 -3.80 13.57 -19.94
C TYR A 10 -2.89 12.51 -20.58
N GLY A 11 -1.84 12.92 -21.30
CA GLY A 11 -0.85 11.99 -21.87
C GLY A 11 0.02 11.24 -20.86
N LEU A 12 0.14 11.70 -19.62
CA LEU A 12 0.79 10.93 -18.54
C LEU A 12 -0.02 9.70 -18.12
N TRP A 13 -1.32 9.66 -18.39
CA TRP A 13 -2.19 8.55 -18.02
C TRP A 13 -2.26 7.51 -19.14
N GLN A 14 -1.09 6.97 -19.49
CA GLN A 14 -0.90 6.20 -20.71
C GLN A 14 -1.76 4.93 -20.80
N VAL A 15 -2.11 4.30 -19.67
CA VAL A 15 -3.01 3.13 -19.66
C VAL A 15 -4.38 3.43 -20.27
N HIS A 16 -4.87 4.67 -20.15
CA HIS A 16 -6.14 5.09 -20.74
C HIS A 16 -5.94 5.70 -22.12
N SER A 17 -4.90 6.53 -22.31
CA SER A 17 -4.64 7.13 -23.62
C SER A 17 -4.30 6.10 -24.70
N GLN A 18 -3.73 4.92 -24.36
CA GLN A 18 -3.57 3.84 -25.32
C GLN A 18 -4.93 3.33 -25.85
N VAL A 19 -5.97 3.30 -25.02
CA VAL A 19 -7.31 2.82 -25.41
C VAL A 19 -7.90 3.78 -26.45
N ASP A 20 -7.82 5.09 -26.16
CA ASP A 20 -8.27 6.14 -27.07
C ASP A 20 -7.56 6.04 -28.42
N VAL A 21 -6.24 5.83 -28.42
CA VAL A 21 -5.41 5.78 -29.62
C VAL A 21 -5.65 4.51 -30.42
N MET A 22 -5.73 3.34 -29.78
CA MET A 22 -5.95 2.06 -30.46
C MET A 22 -7.33 2.02 -31.11
N ILE A 23 -8.38 2.43 -30.40
CA ILE A 23 -9.74 2.51 -30.95
C ILE A 23 -9.81 3.58 -32.04
N GLY A 24 -9.24 4.77 -31.79
CA GLY A 24 -9.22 5.86 -32.76
C GLY A 24 -8.53 5.48 -34.08
N ALA A 25 -7.37 4.83 -34.00
CA ALA A 25 -6.64 4.36 -35.16
C ALA A 25 -7.40 3.27 -35.92
N ALA A 26 -7.99 2.31 -35.20
CA ALA A 26 -8.82 1.26 -35.79
C ALA A 26 -10.05 1.83 -36.53
N LEU A 27 -10.71 2.83 -35.96
CA LEU A 27 -11.85 3.52 -36.59
C LEU A 27 -11.42 4.30 -37.85
N ARG A 28 -10.23 4.93 -37.85
CA ARG A 28 -9.69 5.60 -39.05
C ARG A 28 -9.47 4.62 -40.20
N LEU A 29 -8.90 3.45 -39.92
CA LEU A 29 -8.71 2.40 -40.94
C LEU A 29 -10.04 1.90 -41.52
N ARG A 30 -11.12 1.98 -40.73
CA ARG A 30 -12.48 1.62 -41.12
C ARG A 30 -13.27 2.82 -41.71
N GLY A 31 -12.57 3.89 -42.10
CA GLY A 31 -13.17 5.02 -42.82
C GLY A 31 -13.88 6.06 -41.97
N CYS A 32 -13.59 6.15 -40.66
CA CYS A 32 -14.06 7.24 -39.80
C CYS A 32 -13.11 8.45 -39.84
N GLU A 33 -13.67 9.65 -39.71
CA GLU A 33 -12.91 10.87 -39.43
C GLU A 33 -12.69 10.97 -37.93
N VAL A 34 -11.45 10.83 -37.46
CA VAL A 34 -11.12 10.84 -36.03
C VAL A 34 -10.15 11.98 -35.71
N ILE A 35 -10.47 12.77 -34.68
CA ILE A 35 -9.60 13.78 -34.08
C ILE A 35 -9.47 13.55 -32.57
N SER A 36 -8.36 13.98 -31.98
CA SER A 36 -8.14 13.93 -30.52
C SER A 36 -8.00 15.33 -29.93
N VAL A 37 -8.53 15.51 -28.72
CA VAL A 37 -8.39 16.73 -27.91
C VAL A 37 -7.50 16.45 -26.72
N CYS A 38 -6.39 17.17 -26.64
CA CYS A 38 -5.37 17.01 -25.61
C CYS A 38 -5.14 18.33 -24.85
N CYS A 39 -4.72 18.25 -23.59
CA CYS A 39 -4.29 19.42 -22.83
C CYS A 39 -2.81 19.73 -23.10
N ASP A 40 -2.50 21.02 -23.18
CA ASP A 40 -1.16 21.59 -23.37
C ASP A 40 -0.76 22.52 -22.22
N GLY A 41 -1.20 22.20 -20.99
CA GLY A 41 -0.80 22.91 -19.77
C GLY A 41 -1.73 24.04 -19.34
N VAL A 42 -2.99 24.05 -19.79
CA VAL A 42 -3.97 25.10 -19.45
C VAL A 42 -4.60 24.97 -18.06
N PHE A 43 -4.48 23.80 -17.42
CA PHE A 43 -5.13 23.54 -16.13
C PHE A 43 -4.30 24.01 -14.94
N GLU A 44 -4.94 24.63 -13.94
CA GLU A 44 -4.35 24.97 -12.64
C GLU A 44 -4.54 23.84 -11.62
N ASN A 45 -3.54 23.56 -10.76
CA ASN A 45 -3.61 22.51 -9.73
C ASN A 45 -4.13 21.16 -10.27
N CYS A 46 -3.62 20.76 -11.44
CA CYS A 46 -4.05 19.54 -12.12
C CYS A 46 -3.83 18.30 -11.25
N PRO A 47 -4.84 17.40 -11.10
CA PRO A 47 -4.73 16.20 -10.27
C PRO A 47 -3.66 15.21 -10.72
N ILE A 48 -3.21 15.30 -11.98
CA ILE A 48 -2.16 14.45 -12.55
C ILE A 48 -0.77 15.04 -12.31
N ALA A 49 -0.64 16.37 -12.30
CA ALA A 49 0.67 17.02 -12.25
C ALA A 49 1.22 17.12 -10.82
N LYS A 50 0.37 17.30 -9.80
CA LYS A 50 0.61 17.39 -8.32
C LYS A 50 1.88 18.13 -7.82
N VAL A 51 3.08 17.82 -8.28
CA VAL A 51 4.38 18.41 -7.91
C VAL A 51 5.13 18.86 -9.17
N ASN A 52 5.83 20.00 -9.14
CA ASN A 52 6.58 20.53 -10.30
C ASN A 52 5.71 20.67 -11.57
N GLN A 53 4.54 21.31 -11.41
CA GLN A 53 3.46 21.35 -12.40
C GLN A 53 3.93 21.73 -13.81
N GLU A 54 4.83 22.71 -13.96
CA GLU A 54 5.32 23.13 -15.27
C GLU A 54 6.04 22.00 -16.03
N GLN A 55 6.96 21.30 -15.35
CA GLN A 55 7.71 20.19 -15.95
C GLN A 55 6.79 19.01 -16.24
N MET A 56 5.92 18.65 -15.29
CA MET A 56 4.95 17.56 -15.46
C MET A 56 3.96 17.84 -16.60
N CYS A 57 3.48 19.07 -16.74
CA CYS A 57 2.60 19.46 -17.85
C CYS A 57 3.32 19.40 -19.20
N LYS A 58 4.59 19.83 -19.29
CA LYS A 58 5.40 19.69 -20.52
C LYS A 58 5.55 18.22 -20.91
N GLN A 59 5.89 17.35 -19.95
CA GLN A 59 5.99 15.91 -20.19
C GLN A 59 4.65 15.30 -20.63
N CYS A 60 3.54 15.66 -19.97
CA CYS A 60 2.19 15.19 -20.30
C CYS A 60 1.76 15.58 -21.71
N SER A 61 2.00 16.84 -22.11
CA SER A 61 1.70 17.32 -23.45
C SER A 61 2.55 16.60 -24.51
N MET A 62 3.86 16.46 -24.26
CA MET A 62 4.78 15.74 -25.15
C MET A 62 4.39 14.27 -25.33
N MET A 63 4.02 13.58 -24.24
CA MET A 63 3.56 12.18 -24.31
C MET A 63 2.28 12.05 -25.14
N SER A 64 1.31 12.95 -24.95
CA SER A 64 0.09 12.98 -25.77
C SER A 64 0.45 13.17 -27.26
N ASN A 65 1.30 14.15 -27.55
CA ASN A 65 1.69 14.47 -28.91
C ASN A 65 2.37 13.27 -29.61
N ASN A 66 3.33 12.64 -28.94
CA ASN A 66 4.04 11.48 -29.47
C ASN A 66 3.09 10.31 -29.71
N LEU A 67 2.22 10.00 -28.74
CA LEU A 67 1.33 8.85 -28.82
C LEU A 67 0.33 8.97 -29.98
N PHE A 68 -0.42 10.09 -30.07
CA PHE A 68 -1.42 10.26 -31.12
C PHE A 68 -0.81 10.48 -32.52
N SER A 69 0.32 11.19 -32.61
CA SER A 69 1.00 11.43 -33.90
C SER A 69 1.56 10.15 -34.52
N ASN A 70 2.07 9.22 -33.70
CA ASN A 70 2.56 7.91 -34.17
C ASN A 70 1.46 7.09 -34.86
N PHE A 71 0.20 7.29 -34.47
CA PHE A 71 -0.97 6.65 -35.06
C PHE A 71 -1.68 7.53 -36.10
N LYS A 72 -1.07 8.67 -36.48
CA LYS A 72 -1.60 9.62 -37.47
C LYS A 72 -3.00 10.13 -37.11
N ILE A 73 -3.26 10.33 -35.81
CA ILE A 73 -4.50 10.94 -35.31
C ILE A 73 -4.25 12.45 -35.12
N PRO A 74 -4.98 13.33 -35.83
CA PRO A 74 -4.85 14.78 -35.64
C PRO A 74 -5.20 15.21 -34.21
N ILE A 75 -4.40 16.12 -33.66
CA ILE A 75 -4.56 16.65 -32.30
C ILE A 75 -5.04 18.10 -32.36
N ILE A 76 -6.02 18.44 -31.52
CA ILE A 76 -6.40 19.80 -31.19
C ILE A 76 -6.06 20.05 -29.72
N PHE A 77 -5.12 20.95 -29.47
CA PHE A 77 -4.79 21.37 -28.12
C PHE A 77 -5.81 22.35 -27.56
N LEU A 78 -6.16 22.20 -26.28
CA LEU A 78 -7.18 23.02 -25.61
C LEU A 78 -6.86 24.51 -25.67
N LYS A 79 -5.60 24.93 -25.52
CA LYS A 79 -5.22 26.35 -25.58
C LYS A 79 -5.59 27.00 -26.91
N LYS A 80 -5.54 26.27 -28.03
CA LYS A 80 -5.93 26.77 -29.36
C LYS A 80 -7.41 27.18 -29.43
N LEU A 81 -8.23 26.65 -28.54
CA LEU A 81 -9.67 26.91 -28.47
C LEU A 81 -10.03 28.00 -27.46
N LEU A 82 -9.04 28.60 -26.79
CA LEU A 82 -9.20 29.58 -25.72
C LEU A 82 -8.49 30.88 -26.08
N SER A 83 -9.02 32.02 -25.61
CA SER A 83 -8.33 33.32 -25.64
C SER A 83 -7.82 33.66 -24.23
N ASP A 84 -6.72 34.41 -24.15
CA ASP A 84 -6.17 34.86 -22.86
C ASP A 84 -7.18 35.73 -22.09
N GLU A 85 -7.97 36.54 -22.81
CA GLU A 85 -9.05 37.33 -22.23
C GLU A 85 -10.11 36.44 -21.55
N LEU A 86 -10.57 35.38 -22.22
CA LEU A 86 -11.54 34.45 -21.65
C LEU A 86 -10.99 33.73 -20.41
N ILE A 87 -9.72 33.33 -20.46
CA ILE A 87 -9.04 32.70 -19.31
C ILE A 87 -9.04 33.66 -18.11
N LEU A 88 -8.69 34.93 -18.32
CA LEU A 88 -8.70 35.94 -17.26
C LEU A 88 -10.10 36.23 -16.72
N GLN A 89 -11.11 36.33 -17.60
CA GLN A 89 -12.52 36.50 -17.21
C GLN A 89 -13.00 35.34 -16.34
N LEU A 90 -12.73 34.09 -16.74
CA LEU A 90 -13.13 32.90 -15.98
C LEU A 90 -12.39 32.79 -14.65
N LYS A 91 -11.09 33.14 -14.60
CA LYS A 91 -10.34 33.22 -13.34
C LYS A 91 -10.99 34.22 -12.39
N SER A 92 -11.26 35.43 -12.86
CA SER A 92 -11.92 36.47 -12.07
C SER A 92 -13.30 36.02 -11.59
N TRP A 93 -14.11 35.46 -12.49
CA TRP A 93 -15.44 34.93 -12.16
C TRP A 93 -15.37 33.88 -11.05
N VAL A 94 -14.53 32.85 -11.21
CA VAL A 94 -14.38 31.78 -10.21
C VAL A 94 -13.91 32.31 -8.87
N GLN A 95 -12.97 33.27 -8.82
CA GLN A 95 -12.49 33.83 -7.56
C GLN A 95 -13.58 34.61 -6.80
N ASN A 96 -14.49 35.26 -7.52
CA ASN A 96 -15.57 36.04 -6.93
C ASN A 96 -16.79 35.22 -6.45
N ILE A 97 -16.83 33.90 -6.71
CA ILE A 97 -17.93 33.05 -6.22
C ILE A 97 -17.86 32.91 -4.69
N PRO A 98 -18.92 33.20 -3.92
CA PRO A 98 -18.92 32.98 -2.48
C PRO A 98 -18.74 31.50 -2.12
N VAL A 99 -18.05 31.20 -1.00
CA VAL A 99 -17.69 29.82 -0.61
C VAL A 99 -18.93 28.92 -0.46
N ASP A 100 -20.01 29.43 0.13
CA ASP A 100 -21.28 28.71 0.32
C ASP A 100 -22.03 28.41 -0.99
N LYS A 101 -21.63 29.05 -2.10
CA LYS A 101 -22.19 28.83 -3.43
C LYS A 101 -21.37 27.89 -4.30
N LEU A 102 -20.13 27.57 -3.93
CA LEU A 102 -19.20 26.79 -4.77
C LEU A 102 -19.81 25.47 -5.26
N TYR A 103 -20.43 24.69 -4.37
CA TYR A 103 -21.08 23.42 -4.72
C TYR A 103 -22.22 23.56 -5.74
N LYS A 104 -23.00 24.65 -5.65
CA LYS A 104 -24.17 24.89 -6.49
C LYS A 104 -23.84 25.71 -7.74
N THR A 105 -22.56 26.02 -7.98
CA THR A 105 -22.11 26.82 -9.12
C THR A 105 -22.58 26.22 -10.44
N LYS A 106 -23.16 27.07 -11.28
CA LYS A 106 -23.51 26.75 -12.67
C LYS A 106 -22.79 27.69 -13.62
N LEU A 107 -22.42 27.17 -14.79
CA LEU A 107 -21.93 27.95 -15.93
C LEU A 107 -22.92 27.79 -17.09
N GLY A 108 -23.78 28.79 -17.28
CA GLY A 108 -25.00 28.63 -18.08
C GLY A 108 -25.89 27.54 -17.45
N GLN A 109 -26.25 26.53 -18.23
CA GLN A 109 -27.02 25.37 -17.75
C GLN A 109 -26.18 24.26 -17.09
N ASN A 110 -24.84 24.37 -17.15
CA ASN A 110 -23.94 23.31 -16.72
C ASN A 110 -23.69 23.36 -15.21
N GLU A 111 -24.04 22.29 -14.48
CA GLU A 111 -23.87 22.20 -13.02
C GLU A 111 -22.43 21.84 -12.61
N ILE A 112 -21.45 22.59 -13.14
CA ILE A 112 -20.02 22.30 -12.97
C ILE A 112 -19.59 22.20 -11.50
N GLY A 113 -20.25 22.92 -10.59
CA GLY A 113 -20.00 22.80 -9.16
C GLY A 113 -20.26 21.39 -8.64
N LYS A 114 -21.33 20.73 -9.08
CA LYS A 114 -21.63 19.36 -8.67
C LYS A 114 -20.78 18.33 -9.42
N TRP A 115 -20.57 18.53 -10.72
CA TRP A 115 -19.87 17.55 -11.56
C TRP A 115 -18.40 17.30 -11.18
N ILE A 116 -17.75 18.25 -10.49
CA ILE A 116 -16.35 18.08 -10.05
C ILE A 116 -16.21 17.33 -8.72
N ILE A 117 -17.30 17.15 -7.97
CA ILE A 117 -17.27 16.59 -6.60
C ILE A 117 -16.58 15.23 -6.54
N PRO A 118 -16.85 14.26 -7.43
CA PRO A 118 -16.22 12.96 -7.32
C PRO A 118 -14.68 13.02 -7.33
N SER A 119 -14.10 13.84 -8.20
CA SER A 119 -12.65 14.02 -8.25
C SER A 119 -12.09 14.84 -7.08
N ILE A 120 -12.88 15.76 -6.52
CA ILE A 120 -12.48 16.47 -5.30
C ILE A 120 -12.40 15.52 -4.10
N LEU A 121 -13.42 14.65 -3.92
CA LEU A 121 -13.42 13.64 -2.85
C LEU A 121 -12.26 12.66 -3.01
N SER A 122 -11.97 12.22 -4.24
CA SER A 122 -10.81 11.38 -4.54
C SER A 122 -9.48 12.10 -4.29
N TYR A 123 -9.37 13.38 -4.65
CA TYR A 123 -8.14 14.18 -4.44
C TYR A 123 -7.78 14.31 -2.96
N PHE A 124 -8.78 14.55 -2.10
CA PHE A 124 -8.60 14.69 -0.64
C PHE A 124 -8.81 13.39 0.15
N THR A 125 -9.08 12.29 -0.55
CA THR A 125 -9.43 10.97 0.03
C THR A 125 -10.49 11.05 1.13
N CYS A 126 -11.47 11.97 0.99
CA CYS A 126 -12.49 12.26 2.00
C CYS A 126 -13.90 11.82 1.58
N GLY A 127 -14.77 11.54 2.55
CA GLY A 127 -16.15 11.07 2.30
C GLY A 127 -17.16 12.19 2.06
N LYS A 128 -16.82 13.42 2.40
CA LYS A 128 -17.67 14.61 2.27
C LYS A 128 -16.85 15.87 1.94
N PRO A 129 -17.41 16.87 1.25
CA PRO A 129 -16.75 18.16 1.04
C PRO A 129 -16.54 18.92 2.36
N ASP A 130 -15.36 19.54 2.53
CA ASP A 130 -15.06 20.42 3.67
C ASP A 130 -14.76 21.85 3.20
N PHE A 131 -15.82 22.64 3.01
CA PHE A 131 -15.69 24.04 2.60
C PHE A 131 -15.18 24.98 3.71
N SER A 132 -14.95 24.47 4.94
CA SER A 132 -14.30 25.23 6.00
C SER A 132 -12.78 25.24 5.85
N ASN A 133 -12.22 24.25 5.15
CA ASN A 133 -10.79 24.13 4.89
C ASN A 133 -10.36 25.05 3.71
N PRO A 134 -9.48 26.05 3.95
CA PRO A 134 -9.02 26.96 2.89
C PRO A 134 -8.33 26.28 1.71
N GLU A 135 -7.57 25.20 1.95
CA GLU A 135 -6.92 24.45 0.87
C GLU A 135 -7.95 23.68 0.04
N PHE A 136 -8.97 23.11 0.69
CA PHE A 136 -10.11 22.49 -0.01
C PHE A 136 -10.79 23.50 -0.93
N VAL A 137 -11.11 24.68 -0.42
CA VAL A 137 -11.74 25.78 -1.20
C VAL A 137 -10.86 26.19 -2.38
N LYS A 138 -9.55 26.34 -2.19
CA LYS A 138 -8.59 26.69 -3.24
C LYS A 138 -8.56 25.66 -4.36
N ILE A 139 -8.42 24.37 -4.02
CA ILE A 139 -8.40 23.28 -5.01
C ILE A 139 -9.76 23.18 -5.72
N TYR A 140 -10.87 23.36 -4.99
CA TYR A 140 -12.21 23.39 -5.56
C TYR A 140 -12.36 24.48 -6.64
N ARG A 141 -11.88 25.69 -6.35
CA ARG A 141 -11.88 26.80 -7.31
C ARG A 141 -11.04 26.47 -8.54
N SER A 142 -9.86 25.88 -8.38
CA SER A 142 -9.06 25.45 -9.54
C SER A 142 -9.79 24.42 -10.41
N PHE A 143 -10.50 23.47 -9.81
CA PHE A 143 -11.29 22.50 -10.57
C PHE A 143 -12.49 23.14 -11.28
N LEU A 144 -13.14 24.12 -10.65
CA LEU A 144 -14.18 24.94 -11.29
C LEU A 144 -13.64 25.71 -12.49
N LEU A 145 -12.48 26.37 -12.33
CA LEU A 145 -11.82 27.09 -13.41
C LEU A 145 -11.52 26.15 -14.58
N ASN A 146 -10.83 25.04 -14.31
CA ASN A 146 -10.45 24.07 -15.34
C ASN A 146 -11.67 23.49 -16.07
N SER A 147 -12.73 23.19 -15.32
CA SER A 147 -14.01 22.74 -15.89
C SER A 147 -14.65 23.81 -16.77
N SER A 148 -14.56 25.07 -16.39
CA SER A 148 -15.07 26.21 -17.17
C SER A 148 -14.31 26.41 -18.47
N LEU A 149 -12.99 26.19 -18.45
CA LEU A 149 -12.17 26.18 -19.67
C LEU A 149 -12.62 25.07 -20.63
N ILE A 150 -12.91 23.88 -20.11
CA ILE A 150 -13.40 22.76 -20.92
C ILE A 150 -14.79 23.06 -21.48
N VAL A 151 -15.71 23.62 -20.68
CA VAL A 151 -17.06 24.00 -21.17
C VAL A 151 -16.99 24.90 -22.40
N HIS A 152 -16.11 25.90 -22.40
CA HIS A 152 -15.97 26.80 -23.53
C HIS A 152 -15.21 26.16 -24.71
N SER A 153 -14.03 25.59 -24.44
CA SER A 153 -13.18 25.02 -25.49
C SER A 153 -13.82 23.80 -26.16
N PHE A 154 -14.18 22.80 -25.37
CA PHE A 154 -14.78 21.56 -25.86
C PHE A 154 -16.18 21.81 -26.42
N GLY A 155 -16.99 22.66 -25.78
CA GLY A 155 -18.31 23.04 -26.29
C GLY A 155 -18.25 23.63 -27.69
N LYS A 156 -17.35 24.61 -27.91
CA LYS A 156 -17.11 25.20 -29.24
C LYS A 156 -16.68 24.17 -30.27
N LEU A 157 -15.87 23.19 -29.87
CA LEU A 157 -15.43 22.12 -30.75
C LEU A 157 -16.55 21.13 -31.10
N LEU A 158 -17.43 20.79 -30.15
CA LEU A 158 -18.62 19.97 -30.44
C LEU A 158 -19.52 20.67 -31.48
N ASP A 159 -19.68 21.99 -31.40
CA ASP A 159 -20.50 22.76 -32.34
C ASP A 159 -19.89 22.88 -33.74
N SER A 160 -18.56 22.98 -33.85
CA SER A 160 -17.88 23.12 -35.13
C SER A 160 -17.60 21.77 -35.80
N PHE A 161 -17.10 20.77 -35.07
CA PHE A 161 -16.76 19.45 -35.60
C PHE A 161 -18.00 18.58 -35.82
N LYS A 162 -19.01 18.71 -34.94
CA LYS A 162 -20.25 17.93 -34.93
C LYS A 162 -19.98 16.41 -34.96
N PRO A 163 -19.33 15.85 -33.92
CA PRO A 163 -19.04 14.42 -33.88
C PRO A 163 -20.31 13.58 -33.75
N ASP A 164 -20.32 12.40 -34.37
CA ASP A 164 -21.31 11.37 -34.13
C ASP A 164 -21.08 10.68 -32.77
N HIS A 165 -19.81 10.53 -32.37
CA HIS A 165 -19.41 9.93 -31.10
C HIS A 165 -18.28 10.70 -30.42
N VAL A 166 -18.35 10.77 -29.08
CA VAL A 166 -17.23 11.13 -28.22
C VAL A 166 -16.72 9.90 -27.50
N ILE A 167 -15.42 9.63 -27.56
CA ILE A 167 -14.78 8.55 -26.80
C ILE A 167 -13.87 9.19 -25.77
N CYS A 168 -13.98 8.77 -24.51
CA CYS A 168 -13.11 9.25 -23.46
C CYS A 168 -13.03 8.30 -22.26
N TYR A 169 -12.02 8.51 -21.43
CA TYR A 169 -11.86 7.79 -20.18
C TYR A 169 -12.79 8.35 -19.09
N SER A 170 -13.41 7.48 -18.30
CA SER A 170 -14.17 7.77 -17.08
C SER A 170 -15.29 8.81 -17.13
N GLY A 171 -16.50 8.36 -16.83
CA GLY A 171 -17.68 9.21 -16.72
C GLY A 171 -17.86 9.88 -15.36
N ILE A 172 -16.90 9.75 -14.43
CA ILE A 172 -16.94 10.39 -13.09
C ILE A 172 -15.73 11.28 -12.81
N HIS A 173 -14.61 11.08 -13.51
CA HIS A 173 -13.44 11.93 -13.35
C HIS A 173 -13.71 13.33 -13.93
N CYS A 174 -13.61 14.38 -13.12
CA CYS A 174 -14.17 15.71 -13.36
C CYS A 174 -14.03 16.24 -14.78
N TYR A 175 -12.83 16.31 -15.36
CA TYR A 175 -12.64 16.91 -16.70
C TYR A 175 -13.27 16.06 -17.81
N TYR A 176 -13.21 14.74 -17.67
CA TYR A 176 -13.89 13.81 -18.57
C TYR A 176 -15.41 13.83 -18.36
N LYS A 177 -15.88 13.93 -17.10
CA LYS A 177 -17.29 14.16 -16.76
C LYS A 177 -17.83 15.41 -17.43
N ILE A 178 -17.08 16.51 -17.47
CA ILE A 178 -17.48 17.72 -18.22
C ILE A 178 -17.69 17.39 -19.70
N ALA A 179 -16.70 16.75 -20.35
CA ALA A 179 -16.80 16.39 -21.76
C ALA A 179 -17.99 15.45 -22.04
N TYR A 180 -18.20 14.46 -21.19
CA TYR A 180 -19.33 13.54 -21.23
C TYR A 180 -20.67 14.27 -21.12
N GLU A 181 -20.87 15.13 -20.11
CA GLU A 181 -22.14 15.85 -19.93
C GLU A 181 -22.44 16.82 -21.06
N LEU A 182 -21.42 17.49 -21.61
CA LEU A 182 -21.58 18.38 -22.78
C LEU A 182 -21.99 17.61 -24.03
N ALA A 183 -21.39 16.44 -24.28
CA ALA A 183 -21.79 15.56 -25.37
C ALA A 183 -23.23 15.06 -25.19
N ARG A 184 -23.57 14.61 -23.98
CA ARG A 184 -24.92 14.13 -23.62
C ARG A 184 -25.99 15.21 -23.82
N GLN A 185 -25.74 16.45 -23.39
CA GLN A 185 -26.67 17.57 -23.58
C GLN A 185 -26.95 17.90 -25.04
N LYS A 186 -25.99 17.59 -25.94
CA LYS A 186 -26.12 17.77 -27.39
C LYS A 186 -26.63 16.52 -28.11
N ASN A 187 -27.06 15.48 -27.37
CA ASN A 187 -27.47 14.18 -27.91
C ASN A 187 -26.38 13.51 -28.76
N ILE A 188 -25.11 13.74 -28.44
CA ILE A 188 -23.97 13.06 -29.06
C ILE A 188 -23.70 11.79 -28.27
N LYS A 189 -23.58 10.66 -28.96
CA LYS A 189 -23.29 9.38 -28.31
C LYS A 189 -21.92 9.40 -27.66
N THR A 190 -21.79 8.81 -26.48
CA THR A 190 -20.50 8.70 -25.80
C THR A 190 -20.13 7.24 -25.55
N LEU A 191 -18.89 6.87 -25.84
CA LEU A 191 -18.30 5.61 -25.41
C LEU A 191 -17.25 5.90 -24.33
N ILE A 192 -17.60 5.58 -23.10
CA ILE A 192 -16.71 5.75 -21.95
C ILE A 192 -15.93 4.47 -21.75
N HIS A 193 -14.61 4.54 -21.62
CA HIS A 193 -13.80 3.41 -21.17
C HIS A 193 -13.31 3.60 -19.75
N GLU A 194 -13.14 2.49 -19.06
CA GLU A 194 -12.64 2.38 -17.69
C GLU A 194 -11.70 1.17 -17.61
N ARG A 195 -10.89 1.10 -16.56
CA ARG A 195 -10.14 -0.12 -16.28
C ARG A 195 -11.12 -1.25 -15.93
N GLY A 196 -10.94 -2.42 -16.54
CA GLY A 196 -11.78 -3.60 -16.27
C GLY A 196 -11.33 -4.33 -15.00
N THR A 197 -12.19 -5.16 -14.41
CA THR A 197 -12.00 -5.77 -13.07
C THR A 197 -11.09 -7.00 -13.02
N ILE A 198 -10.66 -7.52 -14.17
CA ILE A 198 -9.71 -8.64 -14.29
C ILE A 198 -8.40 -8.13 -14.87
N ASP A 199 -7.32 -8.88 -14.70
CA ASP A 199 -6.00 -8.45 -15.16
C ASP A 199 -5.96 -8.17 -16.66
N SER A 200 -5.20 -7.15 -17.06
CA SER A 200 -5.03 -6.72 -18.46
C SER A 200 -6.35 -6.44 -19.24
N SER A 201 -7.42 -6.00 -18.55
CA SER A 201 -8.74 -5.77 -19.16
C SER A 201 -9.25 -4.32 -19.05
N PHE A 202 -10.20 -3.98 -19.91
CA PHE A 202 -10.93 -2.71 -19.94
C PHE A 202 -12.44 -2.95 -19.96
N THR A 203 -13.23 -2.02 -19.44
CA THR A 203 -14.69 -2.04 -19.59
C THR A 203 -15.16 -0.79 -20.33
N PHE A 204 -16.23 -0.93 -21.10
CA PHE A 204 -16.78 0.14 -21.93
C PHE A 204 -18.24 0.38 -21.56
N LEU A 205 -18.67 1.63 -21.59
CA LEU A 205 -20.01 2.05 -21.23
C LEU A 205 -20.54 3.04 -22.28
N GLU A 206 -21.69 2.73 -22.88
CA GLU A 206 -22.38 3.66 -23.78
C GLU A 206 -23.20 4.65 -22.94
N ASN A 207 -23.08 5.95 -23.23
CA ASN A 207 -23.88 7.03 -22.65
C ASN A 207 -23.93 7.09 -21.11
N GLY A 208 -22.93 6.52 -20.41
CA GLY A 208 -22.90 6.48 -18.95
C GLY A 208 -21.48 6.29 -18.37
N GLY A 209 -21.32 6.65 -17.09
CA GLY A 209 -20.09 6.44 -16.34
C GLY A 209 -20.11 5.15 -15.52
N ILE A 210 -19.03 4.83 -14.81
CA ILE A 210 -18.93 3.59 -14.02
C ILE A 210 -20.03 3.43 -12.97
N VAL A 211 -20.62 4.54 -12.51
CA VAL A 211 -21.76 4.60 -11.58
C VAL A 211 -23.13 4.45 -12.26
N SER A 212 -23.18 4.48 -13.59
CA SER A 212 -24.37 4.19 -14.39
C SER A 212 -24.49 2.68 -14.59
N TYR A 213 -25.14 2.02 -13.65
CA TYR A 213 -25.22 0.55 -13.63
C TYR A 213 -26.40 0.00 -14.44
N GLN A 214 -27.47 0.78 -14.64
CA GLN A 214 -28.76 0.28 -15.12
C GLN A 214 -28.64 -0.46 -16.46
N HIS A 215 -28.01 0.14 -17.48
CA HIS A 215 -27.82 -0.52 -18.78
C HIS A 215 -27.10 -1.87 -18.66
N ARG A 216 -26.07 -1.98 -17.80
CA ARG A 216 -25.37 -3.24 -17.56
C ARG A 216 -26.22 -4.27 -16.82
N ILE A 217 -27.08 -3.83 -15.91
CA ILE A 217 -28.07 -4.68 -15.24
C ILE A 217 -29.12 -5.17 -16.25
N ASP A 218 -29.65 -4.27 -17.08
CA ASP A 218 -30.63 -4.61 -18.13
C ASP A 218 -30.04 -5.63 -19.12
N CYS A 219 -28.77 -5.47 -19.50
CA CYS A 219 -28.07 -6.45 -20.31
C CYS A 219 -27.86 -7.79 -19.58
N PHE A 220 -27.62 -7.78 -18.26
CA PHE A 220 -27.55 -9.01 -17.46
C PHE A 220 -28.88 -9.75 -17.43
N GLU A 221 -30.03 -9.08 -17.49
CA GLU A 221 -31.34 -9.76 -17.50
C GLU A 221 -31.48 -10.75 -18.66
N ASN A 222 -30.84 -10.47 -19.81
CA ASN A 222 -30.80 -11.42 -20.92
C ASN A 222 -30.01 -12.70 -20.58
N TRP A 223 -29.03 -12.60 -19.68
CA TRP A 223 -28.17 -13.70 -19.25
C TRP A 223 -28.60 -14.34 -17.93
N ARG A 224 -29.48 -13.71 -17.14
CA ARG A 224 -29.84 -14.13 -15.77
C ARG A 224 -30.28 -15.59 -15.70
N ASN A 225 -31.06 -16.02 -16.69
CA ASN A 225 -31.63 -17.36 -16.76
C ASN A 225 -30.86 -18.31 -17.69
N ILE A 226 -29.69 -17.90 -18.21
CA ILE A 226 -28.88 -18.73 -19.10
C ILE A 226 -27.88 -19.55 -18.27
N PRO A 227 -27.96 -20.89 -18.29
CA PRO A 227 -27.04 -21.74 -17.56
C PRO A 227 -25.60 -21.60 -18.07
N LEU A 228 -24.64 -21.60 -17.14
CA LEU A 228 -23.23 -21.65 -17.48
C LEU A 228 -22.83 -23.06 -17.91
N ASN A 229 -21.95 -23.15 -18.91
CA ASN A 229 -21.32 -24.42 -19.25
C ASN A 229 -20.14 -24.74 -18.31
N ILE A 230 -19.58 -25.95 -18.41
CA ILE A 230 -18.51 -26.40 -17.51
C ILE A 230 -17.26 -25.49 -17.55
N THR A 231 -16.87 -24.98 -18.71
CA THR A 231 -15.70 -24.08 -18.84
C THR A 231 -15.96 -22.73 -18.18
N GLU A 232 -17.18 -22.20 -18.31
CA GLU A 232 -17.58 -20.95 -17.65
C GLU A 232 -17.67 -21.12 -16.12
N LEU A 233 -18.15 -22.27 -15.64
CA LEU A 233 -18.21 -22.61 -14.21
C LEU A 233 -16.83 -22.73 -13.58
N GLU A 234 -15.92 -23.47 -14.22
CA GLU A 234 -14.54 -23.60 -13.76
C GLU A 234 -13.81 -22.25 -13.77
N TRP A 235 -14.07 -21.40 -14.78
CA TRP A 235 -13.52 -20.04 -14.81
C TRP A 235 -13.94 -19.22 -13.59
N VAL A 236 -15.24 -19.25 -13.20
CA VAL A 236 -15.72 -18.53 -12.02
C VAL A 236 -15.06 -19.05 -10.74
N LYS A 237 -14.96 -20.38 -10.60
CA LYS A 237 -14.33 -21.01 -9.45
C LYS A 237 -12.86 -20.61 -9.32
N GLU A 238 -12.11 -20.69 -10.42
CA GLU A 238 -10.71 -20.26 -10.48
C GLU A 238 -10.56 -18.76 -10.19
N TYR A 239 -11.45 -17.94 -10.75
CA TYR A 239 -11.44 -16.49 -10.55
C TYR A 239 -11.58 -16.11 -9.08
N ILE A 240 -12.57 -16.68 -8.37
CA ILE A 240 -12.78 -16.46 -6.94
C ILE A 240 -11.56 -16.91 -6.13
N GLN A 241 -11.01 -18.10 -6.42
CA GLN A 241 -9.81 -18.60 -5.74
C GLN A 241 -8.56 -17.74 -5.97
N ASN A 242 -8.43 -17.15 -7.15
CA ASN A 242 -7.33 -16.24 -7.47
C ASN A 242 -7.51 -14.89 -6.76
N ARG A 243 -8.71 -14.31 -6.76
CA ARG A 243 -9.01 -13.08 -6.01
C ARG A 243 -8.73 -13.22 -4.52
N GLU A 244 -9.06 -14.37 -3.93
CA GLU A 244 -8.76 -14.69 -2.53
C GLU A 244 -7.27 -14.59 -2.19
N LYS A 245 -6.42 -14.88 -3.17
CA LYS A 245 -4.95 -14.85 -3.07
C LYS A 245 -4.34 -13.54 -3.58
N GLY A 246 -5.16 -12.52 -3.88
CA GLY A 246 -4.69 -11.26 -4.46
C GLY A 246 -4.18 -11.38 -5.90
N LYS A 247 -4.63 -12.38 -6.66
CA LYS A 247 -4.25 -12.64 -8.07
C LYS A 247 -5.41 -12.33 -9.01
N ASN A 248 -5.08 -12.14 -10.30
CA ASN A 248 -6.04 -11.82 -11.38
C ASN A 248 -6.92 -10.60 -11.05
N ILE A 249 -6.29 -9.58 -10.47
CA ILE A 249 -6.87 -8.27 -10.15
C ILE A 249 -6.14 -7.21 -10.98
N ASN A 250 -6.88 -6.18 -11.38
CA ASN A 250 -6.40 -5.11 -12.24
C ASN A 250 -5.63 -3.99 -11.50
N TRP A 251 -5.44 -4.16 -10.18
CA TRP A 251 -4.82 -3.21 -9.25
C TRP A 251 -4.08 -3.96 -8.13
N HIS A 252 -3.40 -3.21 -7.25
CA HIS A 252 -2.67 -3.79 -6.12
C HIS A 252 -3.57 -4.63 -5.19
N SER A 253 -3.07 -5.81 -4.82
CA SER A 253 -3.71 -6.63 -3.77
C SER A 253 -3.71 -5.87 -2.45
N SER A 254 -4.84 -5.91 -1.75
CA SER A 254 -4.96 -5.36 -0.41
C SER A 254 -4.30 -6.23 0.67
N TYR A 255 -3.98 -7.49 0.36
CA TYR A 255 -3.36 -8.43 1.30
C TYR A 255 -2.10 -9.07 0.70
N THR A 256 -1.04 -9.12 1.50
CA THR A 256 0.20 -9.89 1.22
C THR A 256 0.32 -11.12 2.11
N TYR A 257 -0.66 -11.36 2.98
CA TYR A 257 -0.70 -12.44 3.96
C TYR A 257 -2.00 -13.24 3.85
N SER A 258 -2.03 -14.41 4.51
CA SER A 258 -3.24 -15.21 4.72
C SER A 258 -3.57 -15.30 6.21
N SER A 259 -4.83 -15.59 6.54
CA SER A 259 -5.28 -15.78 7.93
C SER A 259 -6.08 -17.07 8.03
N GLU A 260 -5.96 -17.76 9.15
CA GLU A 260 -6.61 -19.06 9.37
C GLU A 260 -8.05 -18.90 9.88
N ASP A 261 -9.01 -19.44 9.12
CA ASP A 261 -10.45 -19.32 9.39
C ASP A 261 -10.86 -19.72 10.82
N HIS A 262 -10.22 -20.76 11.36
CA HIS A 262 -10.56 -21.31 12.66
C HIS A 262 -10.00 -20.51 13.84
N LEU A 263 -9.07 -19.59 13.61
CA LEU A 263 -8.48 -18.74 14.65
C LEU A 263 -9.27 -17.44 14.87
N ILE A 264 -10.32 -17.17 14.10
CA ILE A 264 -11.07 -15.90 14.16
C ILE A 264 -11.67 -15.64 15.55
N TYR A 265 -12.28 -16.64 16.18
CA TYR A 265 -12.86 -16.49 17.53
C TYR A 265 -11.79 -16.24 18.58
N LYS A 266 -10.63 -16.90 18.45
CA LYS A 266 -9.45 -16.65 19.29
C LYS A 266 -8.96 -15.22 19.08
N ALA A 267 -8.62 -14.83 17.85
CA ALA A 267 -8.05 -13.52 17.53
C ALA A 267 -8.94 -12.34 17.99
N LEU A 268 -10.27 -12.51 17.95
CA LEU A 268 -11.24 -11.49 18.33
C LEU A 268 -11.71 -11.59 19.80
N ARG A 269 -11.30 -12.64 20.52
CA ARG A 269 -11.74 -12.99 21.89
C ARG A 269 -13.26 -12.97 22.02
N ILE A 270 -13.92 -13.78 21.19
CA ILE A 270 -15.38 -13.90 21.11
C ILE A 270 -15.81 -15.22 21.76
N PRO A 271 -16.94 -15.27 22.49
CA PRO A 271 -17.49 -16.53 22.99
C PRO A 271 -17.78 -17.53 21.86
N LEU A 272 -17.41 -18.80 22.04
CA LEU A 272 -17.46 -19.84 21.01
C LEU A 272 -18.87 -20.15 20.48
N ASP A 273 -19.91 -19.81 21.22
CA ASP A 273 -21.32 -19.98 20.88
C ASP A 273 -21.95 -18.75 20.21
N SER A 274 -21.18 -17.67 20.04
CA SER A 274 -21.65 -16.42 19.46
C SER A 274 -22.05 -16.57 17.99
N LYS A 275 -23.07 -15.82 17.58
CA LYS A 275 -23.47 -15.68 16.17
C LYS A 275 -22.88 -14.39 15.60
N ILE A 276 -21.96 -14.53 14.65
CA ILE A 276 -21.23 -13.38 14.09
C ILE A 276 -22.00 -12.75 12.93
N ILE A 277 -22.17 -11.43 12.96
CA ILE A 277 -22.56 -10.61 11.81
C ILE A 277 -21.39 -9.70 11.47
N THR A 278 -20.87 -9.80 10.25
CA THR A 278 -19.70 -9.02 9.83
C THR A 278 -20.11 -7.84 8.96
N ILE A 279 -19.68 -6.64 9.33
CA ILE A 279 -19.87 -5.39 8.60
C ILE A 279 -18.55 -5.04 7.93
N PHE A 280 -18.54 -4.95 6.60
CA PHE A 280 -17.38 -4.50 5.82
C PHE A 280 -17.58 -3.06 5.37
N THR A 281 -16.66 -2.17 5.80
CA THR A 281 -16.62 -0.81 5.27
C THR A 281 -15.98 -0.77 3.88
N SER A 282 -16.16 0.35 3.20
CA SER A 282 -15.54 0.67 1.91
C SER A 282 -14.65 1.91 2.09
N HIS A 283 -13.75 2.21 1.13
CA HIS A 283 -12.99 3.46 1.23
C HIS A 283 -13.95 4.64 1.33
N ASN A 284 -13.63 5.58 2.24
CA ASN A 284 -14.57 6.63 2.59
C ASN A 284 -14.89 7.55 1.41
N TRP A 285 -13.89 7.86 0.58
CA TRP A 285 -14.08 8.68 -0.62
C TRP A 285 -14.90 7.96 -1.71
N GLU A 286 -14.74 6.65 -1.89
CA GLU A 286 -15.55 5.86 -2.82
C GLU A 286 -17.02 5.87 -2.40
N TYR A 287 -17.28 5.62 -1.11
CA TYR A 287 -18.63 5.70 -0.57
C TYR A 287 -19.21 7.12 -0.69
N GLY A 288 -18.38 8.14 -0.42
CA GLY A 288 -18.72 9.55 -0.59
C GLY A 288 -19.20 9.85 -2.01
N ILE A 289 -18.47 9.42 -3.04
CA ILE A 289 -18.88 9.55 -4.46
C ILE A 289 -20.26 8.93 -4.69
N LEU A 290 -20.48 7.71 -4.19
CA LEU A 290 -21.73 6.99 -4.39
C LEU A 290 -22.93 7.74 -3.79
N THR A 291 -22.75 8.48 -2.69
CA THR A 291 -23.82 9.31 -2.10
C THR A 291 -24.31 10.45 -3.00
N TYR A 292 -23.52 10.83 -4.01
CA TYR A 292 -23.88 11.85 -5.00
C TYR A 292 -24.33 11.26 -6.35
N GLU A 293 -23.99 10.01 -6.63
CA GLU A 293 -24.17 9.41 -7.97
C GLU A 293 -25.23 8.30 -8.02
N THR A 294 -25.54 7.64 -6.89
CA THR A 294 -26.51 6.54 -6.84
C THR A 294 -27.29 6.52 -5.53
N TYR A 295 -28.24 5.59 -5.42
CA TYR A 295 -28.96 5.35 -4.18
C TYR A 295 -28.04 4.67 -3.15
N VAL A 296 -27.96 5.27 -1.97
CA VAL A 296 -27.30 4.73 -0.78
C VAL A 296 -28.29 4.73 0.39
N THR A 297 -28.22 3.69 1.24
CA THR A 297 -29.12 3.55 2.40
C THR A 297 -28.81 4.61 3.47
N PHE A 298 -27.52 4.85 3.69
CA PHE A 298 -27.02 5.76 4.73
C PHE A 298 -26.17 6.88 4.13
N LYS A 299 -26.31 8.11 4.63
CA LYS A 299 -25.53 9.26 4.12
C LYS A 299 -24.04 9.19 4.44
N SER A 300 -23.65 8.42 5.45
CA SER A 300 -22.25 8.10 5.75
C SER A 300 -22.16 6.70 6.35
N GLN A 301 -20.99 6.08 6.23
CA GLN A 301 -20.74 4.75 6.78
C GLN A 301 -20.80 4.76 8.32
N ILE A 302 -20.27 5.79 8.97
CA ILE A 302 -20.34 5.95 10.44
C ILE A 302 -21.80 6.03 10.92
N ALA A 303 -22.63 6.83 10.27
CA ALA A 303 -24.05 6.93 10.61
C ALA A 303 -24.79 5.59 10.37
N GLY A 304 -24.45 4.88 9.30
CA GLY A 304 -24.97 3.54 9.03
C GLY A 304 -24.58 2.54 10.11
N MET A 305 -23.30 2.50 10.52
CA MET A 305 -22.84 1.60 11.58
C MET A 305 -23.55 1.90 12.91
N LYS A 306 -23.65 3.17 13.31
CA LYS A 306 -24.41 3.59 14.50
C LYS A 306 -25.84 3.05 14.47
N TYR A 307 -26.52 3.26 13.35
CA TYR A 307 -27.90 2.81 13.18
C TYR A 307 -28.03 1.28 13.25
N ILE A 308 -27.13 0.55 12.60
CA ILE A 308 -27.12 -0.92 12.58
C ILE A 308 -26.85 -1.48 13.98
N ILE A 309 -25.85 -0.95 14.69
CA ILE A 309 -25.51 -1.37 16.06
C ILE A 309 -26.73 -1.17 16.96
N GLU A 310 -27.34 0.02 16.92
CA GLU A 310 -28.52 0.35 17.73
C GLU A 310 -29.71 -0.56 17.38
N SER A 311 -29.94 -0.83 16.10
CA SER A 311 -31.03 -1.71 15.63
C SER A 311 -30.86 -3.16 16.09
N LEU A 312 -29.63 -3.59 16.35
CA LEU A 312 -29.31 -4.96 16.74
C LEU A 312 -29.01 -5.12 18.25
N LYS A 313 -29.15 -4.06 19.05
CA LYS A 313 -28.78 -4.06 20.48
C LYS A 313 -29.51 -5.14 21.30
N ASP A 314 -30.77 -5.42 20.96
CA ASP A 314 -31.62 -6.40 21.65
C ASP A 314 -31.49 -7.81 21.04
N LYS A 315 -30.63 -7.99 20.03
CA LYS A 315 -30.36 -9.28 19.41
C LYS A 315 -29.10 -9.91 20.01
N HIS A 316 -29.10 -11.22 20.12
CA HIS A 316 -27.93 -12.01 20.55
C HIS A 316 -26.95 -12.25 19.38
N TYR A 317 -26.52 -11.17 18.73
CA TYR A 317 -25.49 -11.18 17.69
C TYR A 317 -24.21 -10.54 18.18
N TYR A 318 -23.10 -10.97 17.60
CA TYR A 318 -21.80 -10.40 17.82
C TYR A 318 -21.35 -9.69 16.53
N LEU A 319 -21.15 -8.37 16.60
CA LEU A 319 -20.90 -7.56 15.41
C LEU A 319 -19.41 -7.35 15.20
N ILE A 320 -18.90 -7.71 14.02
CA ILE A 320 -17.50 -7.51 13.64
C ILE A 320 -17.45 -6.46 12.55
N ILE A 321 -16.86 -5.31 12.84
CA ILE A 321 -16.71 -4.21 11.89
C ILE A 321 -15.30 -4.27 11.32
N ARG A 322 -15.15 -4.80 10.11
CA ARG A 322 -13.87 -4.83 9.38
C ARG A 322 -13.71 -3.53 8.61
N LEU A 323 -12.75 -2.72 9.04
CA LEU A 323 -12.38 -1.50 8.30
C LEU A 323 -11.65 -1.89 7.01
N HIS A 324 -11.96 -1.18 5.92
CA HIS A 324 -11.33 -1.42 4.63
C HIS A 324 -9.80 -1.21 4.71
N PRO A 325 -8.97 -2.14 4.21
CA PRO A 325 -7.52 -1.97 4.13
C PRO A 325 -7.13 -0.81 3.19
N PRO A 326 -6.04 -0.05 3.45
CA PRO A 326 -5.57 0.98 2.53
C PRO A 326 -5.18 0.37 1.17
N MET A 327 -5.46 1.09 0.08
CA MET A 327 -4.99 0.74 -1.26
C MET A 327 -3.66 1.42 -1.58
N GLY A 328 -2.60 0.62 -1.79
CA GLY A 328 -1.25 1.13 -2.02
C GLY A 328 -0.58 1.69 -0.75
N HIS A 329 0.74 1.83 -0.77
CA HIS A 329 1.57 2.23 0.39
C HIS A 329 1.38 3.68 0.86
N THR A 330 0.38 4.41 0.36
CA THR A 330 0.06 5.76 0.82
C THR A 330 -0.76 5.70 2.11
N VAL A 331 -0.08 5.34 3.19
CA VAL A 331 -0.56 5.36 4.57
C VAL A 331 -0.94 6.78 5.04
N LEU A 332 -0.53 7.82 4.29
CA LEU A 332 -0.59 9.23 4.70
C LEU A 332 -1.74 10.06 4.08
N LEU A 333 -2.57 9.51 3.18
CA LEU A 333 -3.63 10.30 2.54
C LEU A 333 -4.94 10.24 3.35
N ASN A 334 -4.97 11.06 4.41
CA ASN A 334 -6.15 11.49 5.17
C ASN A 334 -6.92 10.39 5.93
N ASN A 335 -6.76 10.38 7.26
CA ASN A 335 -7.40 9.45 8.19
C ASN A 335 -8.81 9.88 8.63
N GLU A 336 -9.49 10.78 7.90
CA GLU A 336 -10.82 11.32 8.25
C GLU A 336 -11.81 10.25 8.74
N PHE A 337 -11.82 9.07 8.11
CA PHE A 337 -12.71 7.99 8.50
C PHE A 337 -12.36 7.38 9.87
N ILE A 338 -11.06 7.23 10.18
CA ILE A 338 -10.59 6.77 11.48
C ILE A 338 -10.82 7.87 12.53
N ASP A 339 -10.59 9.14 12.19
CA ASP A 339 -10.89 10.29 13.05
C ASP A 339 -12.38 10.32 13.43
N ASP A 340 -13.28 10.21 12.44
CA ASP A 340 -14.73 10.18 12.66
C ASP A 340 -15.15 8.92 13.45
N LEU A 341 -14.49 7.77 13.24
CA LEU A 341 -14.76 6.55 14.01
C LEU A 341 -14.39 6.71 15.48
N LEU A 342 -13.16 7.18 15.78
CA LEU A 342 -12.65 7.35 17.13
C LEU A 342 -13.44 8.41 17.91
N SER A 343 -13.75 9.53 17.26
CA SER A 343 -14.45 10.65 17.90
C SER A 343 -15.95 10.42 18.09
N GLN A 344 -16.60 9.66 17.20
CA GLN A 344 -18.06 9.58 17.19
C GLN A 344 -18.62 8.22 17.60
N LEU A 345 -17.86 7.13 17.56
CA LEU A 345 -18.40 5.78 17.71
C LEU A 345 -17.61 4.88 18.65
N TYR A 346 -16.27 4.87 18.56
CA TYR A 346 -15.42 3.84 19.15
C TYR A 346 -15.64 3.58 20.65
N TYR A 347 -15.72 4.65 21.45
CA TYR A 347 -15.80 4.55 22.91
C TYR A 347 -17.16 4.09 23.44
N ASP A 348 -18.24 4.33 22.68
CA ASP A 348 -19.61 4.00 23.07
C ASP A 348 -20.07 2.64 22.52
N LEU A 349 -19.17 1.88 21.90
CA LEU A 349 -19.50 0.59 21.32
C LEU A 349 -19.86 -0.45 22.40
N PRO A 350 -20.97 -1.20 22.21
CA PRO A 350 -21.33 -2.31 23.08
C PRO A 350 -20.25 -3.40 23.15
N SER A 351 -20.25 -4.19 24.23
CA SER A 351 -19.25 -5.23 24.49
C SER A 351 -19.27 -6.37 23.48
N ASN A 352 -20.39 -6.58 22.77
CA ASN A 352 -20.57 -7.55 21.68
C ASN A 352 -20.24 -6.97 20.29
N VAL A 353 -19.57 -5.82 20.22
CA VAL A 353 -19.04 -5.25 18.97
C VAL A 353 -17.52 -5.24 19.00
N ARG A 354 -16.88 -5.59 17.88
CA ARG A 354 -15.42 -5.52 17.67
C ARG A 354 -15.11 -4.75 16.39
N ILE A 355 -14.03 -3.99 16.41
CA ILE A 355 -13.48 -3.31 15.23
C ILE A 355 -12.20 -4.03 14.84
N VAL A 356 -12.10 -4.41 13.56
CA VAL A 356 -10.87 -4.93 12.97
C VAL A 356 -10.21 -3.82 12.14
N MET A 357 -9.15 -3.23 12.67
CA MET A 357 -8.42 -2.10 12.08
C MET A 357 -7.74 -2.49 10.77
N PRO A 358 -7.55 -1.56 9.80
CA PRO A 358 -7.09 -1.88 8.45
C PRO A 358 -5.82 -2.75 8.42
N ASN A 359 -4.88 -2.45 9.30
CA ASN A 359 -3.56 -3.09 9.37
C ASN A 359 -3.52 -4.38 10.21
N GLU A 360 -4.61 -4.76 10.88
CA GLU A 360 -4.66 -6.07 11.56
C GLU A 360 -4.54 -7.21 10.54
N LYS A 361 -3.73 -8.23 10.88
CA LYS A 361 -3.43 -9.39 10.03
C LYS A 361 -4.61 -10.39 9.97
N MET A 362 -5.74 -9.92 9.47
CA MET A 362 -6.98 -10.68 9.28
C MET A 362 -7.59 -10.34 7.91
N THR A 363 -7.69 -11.35 7.03
CA THR A 363 -8.27 -11.16 5.72
C THR A 363 -9.79 -11.09 5.80
N ALA A 364 -10.44 -10.41 4.84
CA ALA A 364 -11.89 -10.39 4.77
C ALA A 364 -12.50 -11.80 4.56
N TYR A 365 -11.81 -12.68 3.83
CA TYR A 365 -12.31 -14.01 3.47
C TYR A 365 -12.40 -14.97 4.65
N SER A 366 -11.49 -14.88 5.63
CA SER A 366 -11.53 -15.73 6.82
C SER A 366 -12.74 -15.45 7.71
N LEU A 367 -13.19 -14.18 7.76
CA LEU A 367 -14.43 -13.80 8.45
C LEU A 367 -15.69 -14.38 7.80
N LEU A 368 -15.69 -14.58 6.47
CA LEU A 368 -16.89 -15.04 5.74
C LEU A 368 -17.34 -16.43 6.16
N TRP A 369 -16.40 -17.35 6.40
CA TRP A 369 -16.68 -18.72 6.83
C TRP A 369 -17.36 -18.81 8.20
N SER A 370 -17.08 -17.84 9.06
CA SER A 370 -17.59 -17.77 10.44
C SER A 370 -18.83 -16.88 10.60
N SER A 371 -19.20 -16.14 9.56
CA SER A 371 -20.31 -15.18 9.59
C SER A 371 -21.65 -15.85 9.32
N GLU A 372 -22.69 -15.43 10.05
CA GLU A 372 -24.10 -15.80 9.84
C GLU A 372 -24.79 -14.87 8.83
N ALA A 373 -24.31 -13.63 8.69
CA ALA A 373 -24.62 -12.74 7.59
C ALA A 373 -23.50 -11.72 7.43
N VAL A 374 -23.40 -11.11 6.24
CA VAL A 374 -22.51 -9.98 6.01
C VAL A 374 -23.31 -8.75 5.60
N ILE A 375 -22.85 -7.59 6.06
CA ILE A 375 -23.38 -6.29 5.70
C ILE A 375 -22.28 -5.53 4.96
N THR A 376 -22.59 -5.03 3.78
CA THR A 376 -21.65 -4.27 2.96
C THR A 376 -22.21 -2.90 2.63
N PHE A 377 -21.33 -1.89 2.63
CA PHE A 377 -21.64 -0.59 2.07
C PHE A 377 -21.52 -0.65 0.54
N SER A 378 -20.32 -0.65 -0.03
CA SER A 378 -20.10 -0.76 -1.49
C SER A 378 -19.04 -1.80 -1.91
N SER A 379 -18.53 -2.62 -0.98
CA SER A 379 -17.45 -3.57 -1.23
C SER A 379 -17.88 -4.79 -2.06
N THR A 380 -16.97 -5.28 -2.92
CA THR A 380 -17.17 -6.48 -3.76
C THR A 380 -17.34 -7.75 -2.93
N ILE A 381 -16.82 -7.75 -1.70
CA ILE A 381 -16.84 -8.90 -0.78
C ILE A 381 -18.26 -9.39 -0.51
N GLY A 382 -19.28 -8.54 -0.67
CA GLY A 382 -20.69 -8.91 -0.51
C GLY A 382 -21.14 -9.96 -1.54
N LEU A 383 -20.66 -9.87 -2.78
CA LEU A 383 -20.92 -10.89 -3.79
C LEU A 383 -20.12 -12.17 -3.53
N GLU A 384 -18.87 -12.00 -3.10
CA GLU A 384 -17.92 -13.09 -2.83
C GLU A 384 -18.35 -13.92 -1.60
N ALA A 385 -19.09 -13.33 -0.65
CA ALA A 385 -19.67 -14.01 0.51
C ALA A 385 -20.58 -15.19 0.15
N LEU A 386 -21.28 -15.12 -0.99
CA LEU A 386 -22.16 -16.20 -1.44
C LEU A 386 -21.38 -17.48 -1.77
N PHE A 387 -20.14 -17.36 -2.23
CA PHE A 387 -19.24 -18.50 -2.50
C PHE A 387 -18.73 -19.18 -1.22
N LYS A 388 -18.97 -18.56 -0.06
CA LYS A 388 -18.69 -19.08 1.28
C LYS A 388 -19.97 -19.53 2.01
N GLY A 389 -21.10 -19.50 1.31
CA GLY A 389 -22.41 -19.85 1.85
C GLY A 389 -23.00 -18.82 2.79
N THR A 390 -22.55 -17.55 2.72
CA THR A 390 -23.01 -16.47 3.61
C THR A 390 -23.79 -15.43 2.81
N TYR A 391 -25.00 -15.09 3.28
CA TYR A 391 -25.84 -14.11 2.61
C TYR A 391 -25.41 -12.67 2.92
N ASN A 392 -25.51 -11.80 1.90
CA ASN A 392 -25.11 -10.39 1.96
C ASN A 392 -26.32 -9.44 2.05
N ILE A 393 -26.17 -8.39 2.85
CA ILE A 393 -27.05 -7.23 2.93
C ILE A 393 -26.29 -6.05 2.35
N GLY A 394 -26.64 -5.66 1.12
CA GLY A 394 -26.04 -4.51 0.45
C GLY A 394 -26.74 -3.19 0.81
N ASN A 395 -25.99 -2.13 1.07
CA ASN A 395 -26.55 -0.81 1.42
C ASN A 395 -26.43 0.23 0.30
N VAL A 396 -26.00 -0.19 -0.90
CA VAL A 396 -25.83 0.68 -2.07
C VAL A 396 -26.39 0.02 -3.33
N LYS A 397 -27.08 0.78 -4.17
CA LYS A 397 -27.48 0.32 -5.52
C LYS A 397 -26.27 0.37 -6.45
N ASN A 398 -25.79 -0.80 -6.88
CA ASN A 398 -24.62 -0.96 -7.75
C ASN A 398 -24.78 -2.20 -8.66
N LEU A 399 -23.72 -2.63 -9.37
CA LEU A 399 -23.76 -3.83 -10.23
C LEU A 399 -24.13 -5.12 -9.47
N TYR A 400 -23.81 -5.20 -8.18
CA TYR A 400 -24.11 -6.36 -7.34
C TYR A 400 -25.60 -6.43 -6.97
N SER A 401 -26.37 -5.37 -7.25
CA SER A 401 -27.83 -5.40 -7.20
C SER A 401 -28.45 -6.37 -8.21
N THR A 402 -27.65 -6.95 -9.12
CA THR A 402 -28.06 -8.12 -9.92
C THR A 402 -28.30 -9.39 -9.08
N VAL A 403 -27.67 -9.48 -7.90
CA VAL A 403 -27.67 -10.67 -7.03
C VAL A 403 -28.36 -10.41 -5.69
N THR A 404 -28.14 -9.26 -5.08
CA THR A 404 -28.76 -8.88 -3.81
C THR A 404 -29.33 -7.46 -3.89
N ASP A 405 -30.62 -7.31 -3.65
CA ASP A 405 -31.25 -6.00 -3.65
C ASP A 405 -30.69 -5.10 -2.53
N PRO A 406 -30.44 -3.81 -2.80
CA PRO A 406 -30.00 -2.89 -1.77
C PRO A 406 -31.13 -2.63 -0.77
N VAL A 407 -30.78 -2.40 0.49
CA VAL A 407 -31.73 -2.00 1.52
C VAL A 407 -32.34 -0.65 1.15
N THR A 408 -33.63 -0.61 0.86
CA THR A 408 -34.34 0.64 0.52
C THR A 408 -35.18 1.19 1.68
N ASN A 409 -35.61 0.31 2.59
CA ASN A 409 -36.30 0.66 3.83
C ASN A 409 -35.55 0.08 5.02
N TYR A 410 -34.75 0.92 5.69
CA TYR A 410 -33.91 0.50 6.80
C TYR A 410 -34.60 0.54 8.17
N LYS A 411 -35.88 0.93 8.26
CA LYS A 411 -36.61 1.12 9.55
C LYS A 411 -36.69 -0.16 10.41
N GLU A 412 -36.67 -1.33 9.79
CA GLU A 412 -36.73 -2.64 10.45
C GLU A 412 -35.46 -3.45 10.12
N TYR A 413 -34.28 -2.82 10.30
CA TYR A 413 -32.99 -3.42 9.91
C TYR A 413 -32.71 -4.75 10.63
N ASP A 414 -33.21 -4.90 11.85
CA ASP A 414 -33.08 -6.11 12.64
C ASP A 414 -33.75 -7.32 11.95
N LYS A 415 -34.92 -7.11 11.33
CA LYS A 415 -35.62 -8.15 10.55
C LYS A 415 -34.88 -8.49 9.26
N ILE A 416 -34.26 -7.50 8.61
CA ILE A 416 -33.41 -7.72 7.42
C ILE A 416 -32.23 -8.62 7.77
N VAL A 417 -31.58 -8.36 8.91
CA VAL A 417 -30.49 -9.20 9.42
C VAL A 417 -30.97 -10.60 9.77
N ASP A 418 -32.10 -10.74 10.48
CA ASP A 418 -32.68 -12.04 10.81
C ASP A 418 -33.04 -12.85 9.54
N GLU A 419 -33.52 -12.20 8.48
CA GLU A 419 -33.77 -12.84 7.20
C GLU A 419 -32.48 -13.33 6.53
N ALA A 420 -31.43 -12.50 6.49
CA ALA A 420 -30.14 -12.88 5.94
C ALA A 420 -29.53 -14.07 6.70
N VAL A 421 -29.62 -14.07 8.04
CA VAL A 421 -29.19 -15.20 8.89
C VAL A 421 -29.99 -16.46 8.55
N LYS A 422 -31.30 -16.36 8.37
CA LYS A 422 -32.14 -17.50 7.94
C LYS A 422 -31.73 -18.03 6.57
N LYS A 423 -31.37 -17.15 5.62
CA LYS A 423 -30.90 -17.53 4.28
C LYS A 423 -29.52 -18.20 4.32
N THR A 424 -28.59 -17.72 5.14
CA THR A 424 -27.28 -18.37 5.36
C THR A 424 -27.44 -19.77 5.96
N LYS A 425 -28.32 -19.94 6.96
CA LYS A 425 -28.57 -21.27 7.56
C LYS A 425 -29.20 -22.25 6.59
N ASN A 426 -30.12 -21.75 5.75
CA ASN A 426 -30.81 -22.53 4.74
C ASN A 426 -30.28 -22.22 3.34
N PHE A 427 -28.94 -22.18 3.19
CA PHE A 427 -28.31 -21.78 1.93
C PHE A 427 -28.68 -22.75 0.79
N LYS A 428 -29.24 -22.20 -0.28
CA LYS A 428 -29.77 -22.94 -1.43
C LYS A 428 -28.86 -22.84 -2.65
N ILE A 429 -28.93 -23.84 -3.53
CA ILE A 429 -28.20 -23.88 -4.81
C ILE A 429 -28.55 -22.68 -5.72
N ASP A 430 -29.78 -22.17 -5.66
CA ASP A 430 -30.22 -21.02 -6.48
C ASP A 430 -29.42 -19.74 -6.20
N TYR A 431 -28.92 -19.57 -4.96
CA TYR A 431 -28.03 -18.46 -4.62
C TYR A 431 -26.68 -18.61 -5.33
N LEU A 432 -26.15 -19.84 -5.44
CA LEU A 432 -24.94 -20.11 -6.21
C LEU A 432 -25.19 -19.91 -7.71
N LYS A 433 -26.31 -20.40 -8.26
CA LYS A 433 -26.67 -20.17 -9.68
C LYS A 433 -26.64 -18.68 -10.01
N THR A 434 -27.33 -17.88 -9.20
CA THR A 434 -27.39 -16.42 -9.38
C THR A 434 -26.00 -15.80 -9.26
N ALA A 435 -25.21 -16.18 -8.24
CA ALA A 435 -23.88 -15.63 -8.02
C ALA A 435 -22.88 -16.01 -9.12
N TYR A 436 -22.85 -17.27 -9.58
CA TYR A 436 -21.97 -17.74 -10.65
C TYR A 436 -22.30 -17.05 -11.97
N ARG A 437 -23.58 -17.03 -12.36
CA ARG A 437 -24.02 -16.36 -13.59
C ARG A 437 -23.71 -14.87 -13.56
N ALA A 438 -23.95 -14.21 -12.43
CA ALA A 438 -23.63 -12.79 -12.25
C ALA A 438 -22.13 -12.52 -12.26
N ILE A 439 -21.30 -13.30 -11.57
CA ILE A 439 -19.83 -13.10 -11.60
C ILE A 439 -19.29 -13.30 -13.01
N PHE A 440 -19.70 -14.35 -13.70
CA PHE A 440 -19.22 -14.58 -15.06
C PHE A 440 -19.63 -13.42 -15.98
N TYR A 441 -20.85 -12.90 -15.85
CA TYR A 441 -21.25 -11.72 -16.61
C TYR A 441 -20.42 -10.49 -16.23
N LEU A 442 -20.40 -10.11 -14.95
CA LEU A 442 -19.83 -8.87 -14.44
C LEU A 442 -18.31 -8.79 -14.56
N PHE A 443 -17.60 -9.93 -14.40
CA PHE A 443 -16.14 -9.97 -14.36
C PHE A 443 -15.53 -10.56 -15.65
N ARG A 444 -16.27 -11.34 -16.44
CA ARG A 444 -15.76 -11.91 -17.70
C ARG A 444 -16.39 -11.36 -18.97
N ARG A 445 -17.72 -11.25 -19.06
CA ARG A 445 -18.41 -10.89 -20.32
C ARG A 445 -18.32 -9.40 -20.65
N ILE A 446 -18.32 -8.54 -19.64
CA ILE A 446 -18.28 -7.07 -19.82
C ILE A 446 -16.90 -6.45 -19.52
N ASN A 447 -15.87 -7.30 -19.39
CA ASN A 447 -14.46 -6.90 -19.28
C ASN A 447 -13.68 -7.50 -20.46
N PHE A 448 -13.10 -6.60 -21.24
CA PHE A 448 -12.53 -6.86 -22.54
C PHE A 448 -11.02 -6.91 -22.44
N GLN A 449 -10.43 -8.05 -22.80
CA GLN A 449 -9.00 -8.21 -23.00
C GLN A 449 -8.73 -8.19 -24.50
N PHE A 450 -7.81 -7.33 -24.93
CA PHE A 450 -7.48 -7.16 -26.33
C PHE A 450 -6.23 -7.96 -26.68
N LYS A 451 -6.19 -8.47 -27.90
CA LYS A 451 -4.97 -9.10 -28.45
C LYS A 451 -3.90 -8.05 -28.74
N THR A 452 -4.34 -6.87 -29.17
CA THR A 452 -3.50 -5.79 -29.71
C THR A 452 -2.97 -4.82 -28.65
N PHE A 453 -3.58 -4.77 -27.46
CA PHE A 453 -3.08 -3.97 -26.33
C PHE A 453 -3.56 -4.50 -24.98
N GLY A 454 -2.99 -4.00 -23.88
CA GLY A 454 -3.33 -4.42 -22.53
C GLY A 454 -2.71 -3.54 -21.44
N ILE A 455 -2.44 -4.14 -20.30
CA ILE A 455 -1.78 -3.50 -19.14
C ILE A 455 -0.62 -4.38 -18.71
N LYS A 456 0.58 -3.78 -18.56
CA LYS A 456 1.82 -4.52 -18.24
C LYS A 456 2.00 -4.78 -16.74
N ASN A 457 1.55 -3.84 -15.91
CA ASN A 457 1.54 -3.95 -14.45
C ASN A 457 0.28 -3.27 -13.91
N PHE A 458 0.37 -2.01 -13.48
CA PHE A 458 -0.75 -1.17 -13.07
C PHE A 458 -0.69 0.22 -13.70
N HIS A 459 0.52 0.72 -13.99
CA HIS A 459 0.76 2.10 -14.43
C HIS A 459 1.20 2.20 -15.88
N GLU A 460 1.79 1.13 -16.44
CA GLU A 460 2.31 1.14 -17.81
C GLU A 460 1.30 0.56 -18.82
N PRO A 461 1.14 1.19 -19.99
CA PRO A 461 0.40 0.62 -21.11
C PRO A 461 1.15 -0.59 -21.69
N ASP A 462 0.46 -1.41 -22.46
CA ASP A 462 1.05 -2.56 -23.16
C ASP A 462 0.51 -2.58 -24.60
N ILE A 463 1.16 -1.84 -25.51
CA ILE A 463 0.80 -1.83 -26.94
C ILE A 463 1.53 -3.00 -27.61
N ARG A 464 0.75 -3.97 -28.13
CA ARG A 464 1.25 -5.28 -28.61
C ARG A 464 1.35 -5.38 -30.13
N ILE A 465 1.29 -4.27 -30.84
CA ILE A 465 1.37 -4.22 -32.30
C ILE A 465 2.73 -3.68 -32.76
N LYS A 466 3.23 -4.19 -33.90
CA LYS A 466 4.45 -3.68 -34.55
C LYS A 466 4.12 -2.68 -35.65
N ASN A 467 2.95 -2.83 -36.28
CA ASN A 467 2.48 -1.94 -37.33
C ASN A 467 0.96 -1.78 -37.33
N ILE A 468 0.47 -0.71 -37.97
CA ILE A 468 -0.94 -0.32 -37.92
C ILE A 468 -1.89 -1.30 -38.63
N LYS A 469 -1.40 -2.20 -39.49
CA LYS A 469 -2.27 -3.20 -40.14
C LYS A 469 -2.77 -4.25 -39.15
N GLU A 470 -2.09 -4.43 -38.02
CA GLU A 470 -2.48 -5.38 -36.97
C GLU A 470 -3.72 -4.95 -36.17
N ILE A 471 -4.30 -3.78 -36.48
CA ILE A 471 -5.59 -3.31 -35.95
C ILE A 471 -6.65 -3.09 -37.04
N GLU A 472 -6.40 -3.57 -38.27
CA GLU A 472 -7.42 -3.68 -39.32
C GLU A 472 -8.53 -4.67 -38.92
N GLU A 473 -9.65 -4.65 -39.66
CA GLU A 473 -10.78 -5.54 -39.37
C GLU A 473 -10.36 -7.01 -39.50
N GLY A 474 -10.74 -7.83 -38.50
CA GLY A 474 -10.43 -9.26 -38.42
C GLY A 474 -9.16 -9.60 -37.62
N GLN A 475 -8.36 -8.62 -37.21
CA GLN A 475 -7.10 -8.88 -36.49
C GLN A 475 -7.28 -9.07 -34.98
N ASP A 476 -8.25 -8.36 -34.40
CA ASP A 476 -8.63 -8.41 -32.98
C ASP A 476 -10.15 -8.32 -32.87
N ILE A 477 -10.78 -9.45 -32.59
CA ILE A 477 -12.24 -9.59 -32.60
C ILE A 477 -12.94 -8.69 -31.58
N ILE A 478 -12.26 -8.38 -30.47
CA ILE A 478 -12.81 -7.51 -29.44
C ILE A 478 -12.72 -6.05 -29.89
N LEU A 479 -11.61 -5.66 -30.50
CA LEU A 479 -11.48 -4.33 -31.11
C LEU A 479 -12.51 -4.14 -32.23
N ASP A 480 -12.74 -5.17 -33.05
CA ASP A 480 -13.76 -5.16 -34.10
C ASP A 480 -15.16 -4.95 -33.52
N GLN A 481 -15.51 -5.64 -32.43
CA GLN A 481 -16.78 -5.48 -31.74
C GLN A 481 -16.98 -4.03 -31.27
N ILE A 482 -15.96 -3.42 -30.65
CA ILE A 482 -16.03 -2.03 -30.20
C ILE A 482 -16.17 -1.06 -31.39
N CYS A 483 -15.41 -1.27 -32.48
CA CYS A 483 -15.53 -0.45 -33.68
C CYS A 483 -16.91 -0.57 -34.34
N LYS A 484 -17.48 -1.77 -34.42
CA LYS A 484 -18.82 -2.02 -34.98
C LYS A 484 -19.92 -1.36 -34.16
N HIS A 485 -19.81 -1.41 -32.84
CA HIS A 485 -20.71 -0.66 -31.95
C HIS A 485 -20.70 0.83 -32.27
N VAL A 486 -19.52 1.45 -32.38
CA VAL A 486 -19.38 2.89 -32.67
C VAL A 486 -19.86 3.24 -34.09
N MET A 487 -19.59 2.40 -35.09
CA MET A 487 -19.90 2.71 -36.49
C MET A 487 -21.36 2.45 -36.84
N TYR A 488 -21.90 1.32 -36.37
CA TYR A 488 -23.16 0.75 -36.84
C TYR A 488 -24.22 0.64 -35.75
N GLY A 489 -23.84 0.79 -34.47
CA GLY A 489 -24.75 0.62 -33.35
C GLY A 489 -24.98 -0.83 -32.94
N ASP A 490 -24.09 -1.74 -33.33
CA ASP A 490 -24.11 -3.14 -32.86
C ASP A 490 -24.08 -3.20 -31.32
N PRO A 491 -24.66 -4.22 -30.68
CA PRO A 491 -24.67 -4.33 -29.22
C PRO A 491 -23.26 -4.27 -28.61
N LEU A 492 -23.05 -3.38 -27.63
CA LEU A 492 -21.76 -3.25 -26.94
C LEU A 492 -21.42 -4.52 -26.14
N TYR A 493 -22.41 -5.10 -25.48
CA TYR A 493 -22.29 -6.37 -24.76
C TYR A 493 -22.99 -7.47 -25.55
N LEU A 494 -22.37 -8.65 -25.60
CA LEU A 494 -22.96 -9.80 -26.26
C LEU A 494 -24.28 -10.18 -25.57
N ILE A 495 -25.28 -10.49 -26.38
CA ILE A 495 -26.54 -11.12 -25.94
C ILE A 495 -26.47 -12.64 -26.20
N PRO A 496 -27.23 -13.47 -25.46
CA PRO A 496 -27.21 -14.92 -25.67
C PRO A 496 -27.63 -15.27 -27.11
N GLY A 497 -26.87 -16.13 -27.77
CA GLY A 497 -27.19 -16.66 -29.08
C GLY A 497 -28.13 -17.87 -29.02
N LYS A 498 -28.44 -18.43 -30.20
CA LYS A 498 -29.30 -19.63 -30.31
C LYS A 498 -28.73 -20.86 -29.60
N VAL A 499 -27.41 -20.92 -29.42
CA VAL A 499 -26.74 -22.04 -28.73
C VAL A 499 -26.90 -21.88 -27.22
N GLU A 500 -26.65 -20.68 -26.69
CA GLU A 500 -26.82 -20.34 -25.28
C GLU A 500 -28.26 -20.56 -24.81
N LEU A 501 -29.23 -20.12 -25.61
CA LEU A 501 -30.67 -20.25 -25.31
C LEU A 501 -31.17 -21.69 -25.23
N LYS A 502 -30.40 -22.67 -25.74
CA LYS A 502 -30.75 -24.10 -25.72
C LYS A 502 -30.05 -24.87 -24.59
N ARG A 503 -29.24 -24.22 -23.74
CA ARG A 503 -28.51 -24.89 -22.66
C ARG A 503 -29.47 -25.41 -21.58
N SER A 504 -29.26 -26.65 -21.14
CA SER A 504 -29.93 -27.24 -19.98
C SER A 504 -29.20 -26.86 -18.68
N GLU A 505 -29.92 -26.86 -17.56
CA GLU A 505 -29.34 -26.67 -16.22
C GLU A 505 -28.59 -27.90 -15.70
N ASP A 506 -28.74 -29.09 -16.30
CA ASP A 506 -28.23 -30.36 -15.74
C ASP A 506 -26.73 -30.33 -15.36
N VAL A 507 -25.88 -29.76 -16.22
CA VAL A 507 -24.42 -29.67 -15.99
C VAL A 507 -24.11 -28.66 -14.88
N GLU A 508 -24.80 -27.51 -14.89
CA GLU A 508 -24.65 -26.47 -13.89
C GLU A 508 -25.13 -26.95 -12.52
N ASP A 509 -26.27 -27.65 -12.46
CA ASP A 509 -26.86 -28.22 -11.24
C ASP A 509 -25.94 -29.26 -10.62
N LEU A 510 -25.39 -30.16 -11.45
CA LEU A 510 -24.45 -31.18 -10.97
C LEU A 510 -23.19 -30.54 -10.40
N PHE A 511 -22.65 -29.51 -11.06
CA PHE A 511 -21.45 -28.80 -10.60
C PHE A 511 -21.72 -28.04 -9.29
N LEU A 512 -22.77 -27.21 -9.27
CA LEU A 512 -23.09 -26.36 -8.13
C LEU A 512 -23.61 -27.16 -6.92
N SER A 513 -24.19 -28.34 -7.13
CA SER A 513 -24.52 -29.26 -6.03
C SER A 513 -23.28 -29.72 -5.28
N LYS A 514 -22.19 -30.03 -6.00
CA LYS A 514 -20.90 -30.40 -5.40
C LYS A 514 -20.26 -29.21 -4.68
N GLU A 515 -20.32 -28.01 -5.26
CA GLU A 515 -19.84 -26.79 -4.59
C GLU A 515 -20.64 -26.48 -3.32
N LEU A 516 -21.96 -26.65 -3.35
CA LEU A 516 -22.81 -26.46 -2.17
C LEU A 516 -22.47 -27.47 -1.06
N GLU A 517 -22.24 -28.73 -1.42
CA GLU A 517 -21.80 -29.77 -0.47
C GLU A 517 -20.43 -29.41 0.14
N PHE A 518 -19.47 -28.98 -0.69
CA PHE A 518 -18.17 -28.52 -0.23
C PHE A 518 -18.29 -27.35 0.75
N ILE A 519 -19.09 -26.32 0.41
CA ILE A 519 -19.34 -25.16 1.29
C ILE A 519 -19.92 -25.62 2.63
N LYS A 520 -20.94 -26.47 2.62
CA LYS A 520 -21.57 -26.99 3.86
C LYS A 520 -20.56 -27.75 4.71
N LYS A 521 -19.77 -28.64 4.10
CA LYS A 521 -18.72 -29.41 4.79
C LYS A 521 -17.66 -28.49 5.38
N LYS A 522 -17.12 -27.55 4.60
CA LYS A 522 -16.09 -26.61 5.05
C LYS A 522 -16.58 -25.74 6.21
N ARG A 523 -17.83 -25.24 6.17
CA ARG A 523 -18.41 -24.48 7.29
C ARG A 523 -18.54 -25.32 8.57
N GLN A 524 -18.97 -26.58 8.44
CA GLN A 524 -19.04 -27.51 9.58
C GLN A 524 -17.66 -27.81 10.16
N GLU A 525 -16.67 -28.05 9.31
CA GLU A 525 -15.27 -28.26 9.69
C GLU A 525 -14.70 -27.03 10.41
N THR A 526 -14.89 -25.82 9.86
CA THR A 526 -14.45 -24.57 10.49
C THR A 526 -15.07 -24.42 11.87
N LYS A 527 -16.38 -24.65 12.02
CA LYS A 527 -17.06 -24.60 13.33
C LYS A 527 -16.50 -25.62 14.33
N LYS A 528 -16.21 -26.84 13.87
CA LYS A 528 -15.57 -27.88 14.71
C LYS A 528 -14.17 -27.45 15.14
N GLN A 529 -13.35 -26.95 14.21
CA GLN A 529 -12.00 -26.47 14.50
C GLN A 529 -12.03 -25.30 15.49
N ILE A 530 -12.94 -24.34 15.35
CA ILE A 530 -13.12 -23.24 16.30
C ILE A 530 -13.37 -23.79 17.72
N SER A 531 -14.27 -24.77 17.87
CA SER A 531 -14.56 -25.35 19.18
C SER A 531 -13.39 -26.11 19.81
N MET A 532 -12.44 -26.58 18.99
CA MET A 532 -11.24 -27.29 19.45
C MET A 532 -10.09 -26.36 19.84
N HIS A 533 -10.20 -25.06 19.57
CA HIS A 533 -9.17 -24.07 19.86
C HIS A 533 -9.70 -23.02 20.86
N PRO A 534 -10.07 -23.42 22.09
CA PRO A 534 -10.35 -22.44 23.12
C PRO A 534 -9.11 -21.59 23.36
N TYR A 535 -9.33 -20.31 23.64
CA TYR A 535 -8.23 -19.40 23.96
C TYR A 535 -8.07 -19.31 25.48
N TYR A 536 -6.82 -19.42 25.91
CA TYR A 536 -6.39 -19.05 27.24
C TYR A 536 -6.00 -17.57 27.22
N GLU A 537 -6.37 -16.82 28.25
CA GLU A 537 -5.96 -15.43 28.42
C GLU A 537 -4.96 -15.34 29.57
N PRO A 538 -3.65 -15.33 29.29
CA PRO A 538 -2.63 -15.06 30.30
C PRO A 538 -2.92 -13.75 31.02
N LEU A 539 -2.60 -13.67 32.31
CA LEU A 539 -2.66 -12.40 33.02
C LEU A 539 -1.71 -11.40 32.34
N ILE A 540 -2.12 -10.13 32.23
CA ILE A 540 -1.22 -9.01 31.94
C ILE A 540 -1.33 -7.97 33.05
N THR A 541 -0.19 -7.48 33.54
CA THR A 541 -0.16 -6.39 34.53
C THR A 541 0.09 -5.07 33.82
N VAL A 542 -0.78 -4.10 34.07
CA VAL A 542 -0.66 -2.73 33.57
C VAL A 542 -0.16 -1.83 34.69
N SER A 543 0.99 -1.20 34.48
CA SER A 543 1.54 -0.13 35.33
C SER A 543 1.28 1.21 34.66
N ILE A 544 0.67 2.16 35.36
CA ILE A 544 0.29 3.47 34.81
C ILE A 544 1.23 4.55 35.35
N ILE A 545 1.76 5.36 34.45
CA ILE A 545 2.55 6.56 34.77
C ILE A 545 1.66 7.78 34.45
N SER A 546 1.28 8.53 35.49
CA SER A 546 0.35 9.65 35.39
C SER A 546 1.08 11.00 35.49
N GLN A 547 0.75 11.94 34.60
CA GLN A 547 1.09 13.36 34.76
C GLN A 547 -0.02 14.10 35.54
N ASN A 548 0.37 15.16 36.25
CA ASN A 548 -0.40 15.93 37.23
C ASN A 548 -1.92 16.17 37.09
N LYS A 549 -2.58 16.37 38.25
CA LYS A 549 -3.96 16.88 38.51
C LYS A 549 -5.18 16.12 37.97
N ILE A 550 -5.04 14.94 37.38
CA ILE A 550 -6.21 14.08 37.08
C ILE A 550 -6.72 13.44 38.39
N THR A 551 -7.63 14.15 39.07
CA THR A 551 -8.31 13.69 40.30
C THR A 551 -9.31 12.56 40.06
N SER A 552 -9.69 12.33 38.80
CA SER A 552 -10.57 11.25 38.34
C SER A 552 -9.86 10.42 37.27
N THR A 553 -9.16 9.37 37.69
CA THR A 553 -8.40 8.48 36.80
C THR A 553 -9.27 7.70 35.82
N GLN A 554 -10.59 7.59 36.04
CA GLN A 554 -11.48 6.77 35.20
C GLN A 554 -11.85 7.39 33.84
N SER A 555 -11.55 8.67 33.59
CA SER A 555 -11.99 9.41 32.40
C SER A 555 -10.93 9.59 31.31
N THR A 556 -9.71 9.08 31.50
CA THR A 556 -8.60 9.26 30.54
C THR A 556 -8.78 8.42 29.27
N PHE A 557 -8.09 8.81 28.18
CA PHE A 557 -8.11 8.07 26.92
C PHE A 557 -7.67 6.61 27.10
N PHE A 558 -6.68 6.38 27.97
CA PHE A 558 -6.21 5.03 28.29
C PHE A 558 -7.29 4.18 28.94
N TYR A 559 -7.93 4.65 30.02
CA TYR A 559 -8.95 3.86 30.69
C TYR A 559 -10.17 3.59 29.82
N LYS A 560 -10.61 4.58 29.02
CA LYS A 560 -11.72 4.40 28.07
C LYS A 560 -11.40 3.34 27.01
N SER A 561 -10.20 3.39 26.43
CA SER A 561 -9.77 2.41 25.43
C SER A 561 -9.46 1.03 26.04
N LEU A 562 -8.95 0.97 27.27
CA LEU A 562 -8.70 -0.29 27.99
C LEU A 562 -9.97 -1.12 28.20
N GLN A 563 -11.12 -0.49 28.45
CA GLN A 563 -12.41 -1.19 28.55
C GLN A 563 -12.76 -1.96 27.26
N ARG A 564 -12.30 -1.44 26.11
CA ARG A 564 -12.49 -2.04 24.79
C ARG A 564 -11.51 -3.16 24.48
N SER A 565 -10.41 -3.30 25.23
CA SER A 565 -9.41 -4.36 25.00
C SER A 565 -10.05 -5.73 24.85
N ARG A 566 -9.69 -6.47 23.80
CA ARG A 566 -10.14 -7.85 23.56
C ARG A 566 -9.66 -8.78 24.67
N HIS A 567 -8.47 -8.52 25.18
CA HIS A 567 -7.88 -9.26 26.30
C HIS A 567 -8.51 -8.76 27.60
N LYS A 568 -9.14 -9.64 28.38
CA LYS A 568 -9.87 -9.26 29.60
C LYS A 568 -9.12 -9.58 30.89
N ASN A 569 -8.22 -10.55 30.87
CA ASN A 569 -7.41 -10.90 32.04
C ASN A 569 -6.29 -9.87 32.32
N ILE A 570 -6.69 -8.68 32.81
CA ILE A 570 -5.83 -7.53 33.06
C ILE A 570 -5.86 -7.15 34.54
N LYS A 571 -4.69 -7.02 35.17
CA LYS A 571 -4.53 -6.46 36.53
C LYS A 571 -3.90 -5.08 36.45
N ILE A 572 -4.65 -4.04 36.82
CA ILE A 572 -4.13 -2.68 36.94
C ILE A 572 -3.54 -2.51 38.34
N ASN A 573 -2.26 -2.20 38.44
CA ASN A 573 -1.60 -2.02 39.73
C ASN A 573 -1.89 -0.62 40.31
N LYS A 574 -3.07 -0.45 40.95
CA LYS A 574 -3.52 0.85 41.47
C LYS A 574 -2.68 1.41 42.63
N LYS A 575 -2.00 0.55 43.40
CA LYS A 575 -1.15 0.97 44.53
C LYS A 575 0.18 1.61 44.08
N ASP A 576 0.54 1.40 42.82
CA ASP A 576 1.81 1.86 42.22
C ASP A 576 1.58 2.86 41.08
N GLN A 577 0.44 3.57 41.06
CA GLN A 577 0.26 4.71 40.14
C GLN A 577 1.38 5.71 40.39
N ILE A 578 2.27 5.85 39.41
CA ILE A 578 3.42 6.72 39.55
C ILE A 578 2.98 8.12 39.11
N ILE A 579 2.47 8.90 40.07
CA ILE A 579 2.04 10.28 39.85
C ILE A 579 3.27 11.18 39.93
N PHE A 580 3.51 11.97 38.87
CA PHE A 580 4.58 12.96 38.85
C PHE A 580 4.04 14.36 38.54
N HIS A 581 4.63 15.35 39.23
CA HIS A 581 4.21 16.74 39.09
C HIS A 581 4.84 17.46 37.88
N ASP A 582 5.98 16.97 37.39
CA ASP A 582 6.69 17.47 36.23
C ASP A 582 7.49 16.32 35.59
N LEU A 583 7.04 15.81 34.43
CA LEU A 583 7.74 14.74 33.71
C LEU A 583 8.97 15.24 32.94
N LYS A 584 9.15 16.55 32.73
CA LYS A 584 10.38 17.10 32.10
C LYS A 584 11.58 17.07 33.04
N ASN A 585 11.32 17.08 34.36
CA ASN A 585 12.34 17.02 35.42
C ASN A 585 12.29 15.70 36.20
N LEU A 586 11.89 14.62 35.54
CA LEU A 586 11.80 13.32 36.18
C LEU A 586 13.17 12.83 36.66
N GLU A 587 13.34 12.63 37.97
CA GLU A 587 14.46 11.82 38.44
C GLU A 587 14.23 10.38 37.99
N LEU A 588 14.84 10.03 36.86
CA LEU A 588 14.74 8.71 36.24
C LEU A 588 15.13 7.57 37.20
N LYS A 589 15.99 7.85 38.18
CA LYS A 589 16.30 6.93 39.29
C LYS A 589 15.03 6.49 40.03
N THR A 590 14.21 7.47 40.39
CA THR A 590 12.96 7.29 41.13
C THR A 590 11.92 6.58 40.26
N LEU A 591 11.86 6.88 38.96
CA LEU A 591 11.02 6.13 38.03
C LEU A 591 11.44 4.66 37.93
N LEU A 592 12.72 4.39 37.67
CA LEU A 592 13.24 3.02 37.53
C LEU A 592 13.05 2.20 38.80
N GLN A 593 13.26 2.79 39.98
CA GLN A 593 13.03 2.11 41.26
C GLN A 593 11.55 1.75 41.47
N LYS A 594 10.63 2.68 41.17
CA LYS A 594 9.19 2.40 41.29
C LYS A 594 8.71 1.38 40.26
N LEU A 595 9.20 1.46 39.02
CA LEU A 595 8.91 0.47 37.97
C LEU A 595 9.42 -0.92 38.35
N GLU A 596 10.65 -1.03 38.86
CA GLU A 596 11.23 -2.31 39.31
C GLU A 596 10.35 -2.97 40.38
N VAL A 597 9.94 -2.21 41.40
CA VAL A 597 9.06 -2.72 42.47
C VAL A 597 7.70 -3.15 41.91
N SER A 598 7.06 -2.33 41.09
CA SER A 598 5.76 -2.65 40.48
C SER A 598 5.84 -3.92 39.62
N VAL A 599 6.89 -4.03 38.78
CA VAL A 599 7.08 -5.16 37.87
C VAL A 599 7.46 -6.43 38.64
N ALA A 600 8.34 -6.35 39.64
CA ALA A 600 8.76 -7.50 40.43
C ALA A 600 7.58 -8.13 41.19
N ASN A 601 6.71 -7.29 41.76
CA ASN A 601 5.52 -7.69 42.51
C ASN A 601 4.36 -8.19 41.63
N SER A 602 4.47 -8.07 40.30
CA SER A 602 3.48 -8.59 39.37
C SER A 602 3.47 -10.12 39.35
N GLU A 603 2.30 -10.73 39.51
CA GLU A 603 2.08 -12.18 39.33
C GLU A 603 2.00 -12.57 37.84
N SER A 604 1.95 -11.59 36.95
CA SER A 604 1.85 -11.76 35.50
C SER A 604 3.21 -12.00 34.84
N GLY A 605 3.26 -12.91 33.86
CA GLY A 605 4.40 -13.06 32.95
C GLY A 605 4.52 -11.95 31.90
N TYR A 606 3.50 -11.11 31.75
CA TYR A 606 3.43 -10.01 30.77
C TYR A 606 3.15 -8.66 31.43
N ILE A 607 3.83 -7.62 30.95
CA ILE A 607 3.74 -6.26 31.49
C ILE A 607 3.49 -5.25 30.38
N TYR A 608 2.60 -4.29 30.66
CA TYR A 608 2.43 -3.08 29.85
C TYR A 608 2.62 -1.84 30.73
N ILE A 609 3.37 -0.85 30.23
CA ILE A 609 3.53 0.44 30.89
C ILE A 609 2.70 1.45 30.10
N ALA A 610 1.67 2.00 30.73
CA ALA A 610 0.72 2.92 30.10
C ALA A 610 0.99 4.37 30.50
N SER A 611 0.67 5.28 29.58
CA SER A 611 0.49 6.72 29.83
C SER A 611 -0.98 7.10 29.73
N ASP A 612 -1.45 8.04 30.55
CA ASP A 612 -2.88 8.41 30.61
C ASP A 612 -3.43 9.05 29.33
N ASN A 613 -2.55 9.68 28.54
CA ASN A 613 -2.89 10.34 27.27
C ASN A 613 -2.70 9.45 26.04
N ILE A 614 -2.67 8.12 26.24
CA ILE A 614 -2.59 7.14 25.16
C ILE A 614 -3.90 6.38 25.06
N HIS A 615 -4.42 6.24 23.85
CA HIS A 615 -5.45 5.27 23.53
C HIS A 615 -4.77 3.99 23.06
N ILE A 616 -5.28 2.82 23.47
CA ILE A 616 -4.85 1.52 22.93
C ILE A 616 -5.94 0.93 22.03
N ASP A 617 -5.57 0.37 20.88
CA ASP A 617 -6.48 -0.40 20.06
C ASP A 617 -6.93 -1.66 20.81
N GLU A 618 -8.15 -2.12 20.52
CA GLU A 618 -8.75 -3.27 21.18
C GLU A 618 -7.91 -4.56 20.99
N SER A 619 -7.12 -4.64 19.92
CA SER A 619 -6.30 -5.80 19.58
C SER A 619 -4.90 -5.80 20.19
N LEU A 620 -4.43 -4.69 20.79
CA LEU A 620 -3.03 -4.51 21.23
C LEU A 620 -2.54 -5.71 22.04
N PHE A 621 -3.20 -6.00 23.17
CA PHE A 621 -2.77 -7.06 24.06
C PHE A 621 -2.97 -8.45 23.49
N SER A 622 -4.12 -8.74 22.84
CA SER A 622 -4.38 -10.06 22.28
C SER A 622 -3.36 -10.40 21.18
N ASN A 623 -3.05 -9.44 20.30
CA ASN A 623 -2.07 -9.64 19.23
C ASN A 623 -0.65 -9.82 19.78
N SER A 624 -0.24 -9.00 20.75
CA SER A 624 1.08 -9.10 21.35
C SER A 624 1.28 -10.40 22.14
N ILE A 625 0.28 -10.79 22.95
CA ILE A 625 0.37 -12.00 23.77
C ILE A 625 0.29 -13.25 22.90
N ASP A 626 -0.63 -13.31 21.93
CA ASP A 626 -0.71 -14.45 21.02
C ASP A 626 0.58 -14.65 20.22
N PHE A 627 1.30 -13.56 19.92
CA PHE A 627 2.63 -13.63 19.32
C PHE A 627 3.67 -14.17 20.30
N LEU A 628 3.76 -13.62 21.52
CA LEU A 628 4.77 -13.99 22.51
C LEU A 628 4.56 -15.41 23.08
N GLU A 629 3.34 -15.93 23.13
CA GLU A 629 3.07 -17.28 23.64
C GLU A 629 3.53 -18.40 22.68
N LYS A 630 3.81 -18.10 21.41
CA LYS A 630 4.30 -19.12 20.48
C LYS A 630 5.74 -19.52 20.83
N SER A 631 6.00 -20.82 20.93
CA SER A 631 7.33 -21.37 21.25
C SER A 631 8.43 -20.89 20.30
N GLU A 632 8.13 -20.77 19.01
CA GLU A 632 9.04 -20.24 17.98
C GLU A 632 9.43 -18.77 18.21
N ASN A 633 8.64 -18.04 19.01
CA ASN A 633 8.83 -16.62 19.33
C ASN A 633 9.46 -16.39 20.71
N ASN A 634 9.95 -17.44 21.38
CA ASN A 634 10.60 -17.32 22.69
C ASN A 634 11.85 -16.42 22.66
N LYS A 635 12.49 -16.23 21.50
CA LYS A 635 13.61 -15.30 21.31
C LYS A 635 13.24 -13.82 21.50
N TYR A 636 11.96 -13.47 21.37
CA TYR A 636 11.48 -12.10 21.50
C TYR A 636 11.15 -11.76 22.95
N HIS A 637 11.70 -10.65 23.40
CA HIS A 637 11.58 -10.08 24.75
C HIS A 637 10.32 -9.21 24.90
N ALA A 638 9.88 -8.58 23.80
CA ALA A 638 8.70 -7.73 23.75
C ALA A 638 8.13 -7.63 22.31
N VAL A 639 6.92 -7.10 22.20
CA VAL A 639 6.29 -6.68 20.95
C VAL A 639 6.22 -5.16 20.91
N VAL A 640 6.68 -4.57 19.81
CA VAL A 640 6.58 -3.13 19.49
C VAL A 640 5.41 -2.91 18.54
N THR A 641 4.66 -1.85 18.78
CA THR A 641 3.52 -1.44 17.95
C THR A 641 3.75 -0.10 17.27
N GLY A 642 3.01 0.21 16.21
CA GLY A 642 2.92 1.57 15.65
C GLY A 642 1.93 2.45 16.42
N ALA A 643 1.95 3.74 16.14
CA ALA A 643 1.05 4.74 16.72
C ALA A 643 0.49 5.71 15.68
N PHE A 644 -0.74 6.18 15.91
CA PHE A 644 -1.23 7.43 15.33
C PHE A 644 -0.94 8.59 16.28
N VAL A 645 -0.62 9.77 15.74
CA VAL A 645 -0.46 11.02 16.52
C VAL A 645 -1.64 11.92 16.25
N CYS A 646 -2.37 12.30 17.29
CA CYS A 646 -3.51 13.20 17.20
C CYS A 646 -3.17 14.61 17.70
N ASN A 647 -3.80 15.60 17.08
CA ASN A 647 -3.79 16.98 17.58
C ASN A 647 -4.99 17.27 18.50
N LYS A 648 -5.06 18.50 19.03
CA LYS A 648 -6.15 19.02 19.87
C LYS A 648 -7.56 18.87 19.32
N ASP A 649 -7.72 18.80 17.99
CA ASP A 649 -9.03 18.65 17.35
C ASP A 649 -9.41 17.16 17.20
N ASN A 650 -8.68 16.25 17.86
CA ASN A 650 -8.78 14.79 17.73
C ASN A 650 -8.55 14.27 16.29
N LYS A 651 -7.79 15.00 15.47
CA LYS A 651 -7.46 14.59 14.11
C LYS A 651 -6.08 13.95 14.07
N ILE A 652 -5.95 12.82 13.37
CA ILE A 652 -4.66 12.20 13.15
C ILE A 652 -3.84 13.07 12.19
N VAL A 653 -2.69 13.54 12.68
CA VAL A 653 -1.77 14.40 11.94
C VAL A 653 -0.46 13.71 11.55
N ASP A 654 -0.14 12.58 12.18
CA ASP A 654 1.10 11.83 11.92
C ASP A 654 0.96 10.35 12.30
N GLN A 655 1.92 9.51 11.90
CA GLN A 655 2.01 8.09 12.27
C GLN A 655 3.46 7.68 12.60
N LEU A 656 3.63 6.85 13.61
CA LEU A 656 4.93 6.38 14.09
C LEU A 656 5.00 4.85 14.00
N PHE A 657 6.16 4.32 13.55
CA PHE A 657 6.42 2.88 13.34
C PHE A 657 5.33 2.14 12.55
N ALA A 658 4.77 2.79 11.53
CA ALA A 658 3.67 2.26 10.72
C ALA A 658 4.14 1.66 9.38
N ASN A 659 5.42 1.78 9.01
CA ASN A 659 5.97 1.33 7.71
C ASN A 659 7.21 0.42 7.86
N GLU A 660 7.39 -0.48 6.89
CA GLU A 660 8.53 -1.43 6.80
C GLU A 660 9.85 -0.77 6.41
N SER A 661 9.81 0.43 5.79
CA SER A 661 10.97 1.15 5.25
C SER A 661 11.71 2.04 6.25
N ASP A 662 11.23 2.13 7.48
CA ASP A 662 11.78 3.03 8.49
C ASP A 662 13.00 2.35 9.13
N GLY A 663 14.21 2.66 8.63
CA GLY A 663 15.50 2.05 9.01
C GLY A 663 15.82 2.05 10.51
N ASP A 664 16.83 2.81 10.95
CA ASP A 664 17.08 2.99 12.38
C ASP A 664 15.99 3.90 12.97
N GLN A 665 14.95 3.25 13.50
CA GLN A 665 13.70 3.84 13.98
C GLN A 665 13.90 4.88 15.10
N TYR A 666 15.03 4.81 15.80
CA TYR A 666 15.44 5.85 16.75
C TYR A 666 15.77 7.18 16.03
N ASN A 667 16.54 7.14 14.95
CA ASN A 667 16.82 8.33 14.13
C ASN A 667 15.56 8.84 13.44
N TYR A 668 14.64 7.95 13.05
CA TYR A 668 13.35 8.37 12.50
C TYR A 668 12.55 9.23 13.49
N LEU A 669 12.39 8.79 14.75
CA LEU A 669 11.74 9.59 15.80
C LEU A 669 12.49 10.90 16.08
N LYS A 670 13.82 10.84 16.14
CA LYS A 670 14.68 11.99 16.43
C LYS A 670 14.66 13.07 15.34
N ASP A 671 14.64 12.65 14.07
CA ASP A 671 14.87 13.54 12.92
C ASP A 671 13.57 13.99 12.23
N ASN A 672 12.48 13.22 12.35
CA ASN A 672 11.28 13.42 11.52
C ASN A 672 9.98 13.73 12.29
N THR A 673 10.00 13.77 13.62
CA THR A 673 8.74 13.89 14.39
C THR A 673 8.74 15.12 15.30
N ASN A 674 7.61 15.83 15.35
CA ASN A 674 7.33 16.84 16.39
C ASN A 674 6.95 16.18 17.73
N PHE A 675 7.24 14.89 17.89
CA PHE A 675 6.97 14.13 19.10
C PHE A 675 7.95 14.57 20.19
N ASP A 676 7.44 15.01 21.34
CA ASP A 676 8.29 15.34 22.49
C ASP A 676 8.82 14.05 23.13
N VAL A 677 9.92 13.53 22.56
CA VAL A 677 10.62 12.28 22.98
C VAL A 677 11.02 12.31 24.46
N THR A 678 10.96 13.47 25.12
CA THR A 678 11.26 13.62 26.55
C THR A 678 10.26 12.93 27.48
N ASN A 679 9.10 12.47 26.98
CA ASN A 679 8.10 11.78 27.79
C ASN A 679 8.29 10.25 27.82
N TYR A 680 9.05 9.77 28.82
CA TYR A 680 9.33 8.34 29.04
C TYR A 680 8.08 7.45 29.08
N SER A 681 6.94 7.95 29.57
CA SER A 681 5.71 7.16 29.70
C SER A 681 5.08 6.81 28.35
N GLN A 682 5.11 7.75 27.40
CA GLN A 682 4.57 7.53 26.06
C GLN A 682 5.45 6.57 25.28
N LEU A 683 6.78 6.69 25.44
CA LEU A 683 7.73 5.75 24.85
C LEU A 683 7.49 4.31 25.30
N LEU A 684 7.40 4.08 26.62
CA LEU A 684 7.24 2.73 27.13
C LEU A 684 5.90 2.09 26.74
N SER A 685 4.90 2.92 26.39
CA SER A 685 3.58 2.49 25.93
C SER A 685 3.57 1.89 24.52
N PHE A 686 4.66 1.96 23.77
CA PHE A 686 4.81 1.26 22.49
C PHE A 686 5.03 -0.25 22.64
N PHE A 687 5.25 -0.74 23.86
CA PHE A 687 5.77 -2.09 24.09
C PHE A 687 4.88 -2.92 25.01
N VAL A 688 4.65 -4.17 24.61
CA VAL A 688 4.14 -5.23 25.50
C VAL A 688 5.29 -6.19 25.81
N TRP A 689 5.68 -6.28 27.08
CA TRP A 689 6.89 -6.96 27.55
C TRP A 689 6.62 -8.31 28.19
N ARG A 690 7.59 -9.24 28.07
CA ARG A 690 7.76 -10.29 29.08
C ARG A 690 8.31 -9.69 30.37
N LYS A 691 7.80 -10.13 31.53
CA LYS A 691 8.18 -9.63 32.86
C LYS A 691 9.70 -9.66 33.08
N ASP A 692 10.32 -10.82 32.87
CA ASP A 692 11.75 -11.00 33.14
C ASP A 692 12.63 -10.14 32.23
N SER A 693 12.17 -9.91 30.99
CA SER A 693 12.86 -9.06 30.03
C SER A 693 12.82 -7.59 30.46
N LEU A 694 11.68 -7.11 30.94
CA LEU A 694 11.54 -5.75 31.44
C LEU A 694 12.36 -5.53 32.73
N LEU A 695 12.39 -6.50 33.64
CA LEU A 695 13.25 -6.44 34.84
C LEU A 695 14.74 -6.37 34.48
N LYS A 696 15.17 -7.16 33.48
CA LYS A 696 16.53 -7.11 32.96
C LYS A 696 16.85 -5.72 32.39
N LEU A 697 15.95 -5.16 31.58
CA LEU A 697 16.10 -3.80 31.03
C LEU A 697 16.25 -2.75 32.15
N ILE A 698 15.37 -2.78 33.15
CA ILE A 698 15.41 -1.85 34.30
C ILE A 698 16.75 -1.99 35.06
N SER A 699 17.23 -3.22 35.28
CA SER A 699 18.51 -3.48 35.94
C SER A 699 19.70 -2.91 35.16
N GLU A 700 19.72 -3.09 33.83
CA GLU A 700 20.77 -2.53 32.97
C GLU A 700 20.75 -1.00 32.97
N LEU A 701 19.56 -0.38 32.87
CA LEU A 701 19.41 1.08 32.95
C LEU A 701 19.91 1.63 34.29
N LYS A 702 19.64 0.95 35.41
CA LYS A 702 20.15 1.36 36.74
C LYS A 702 21.67 1.23 36.85
N LYS A 703 22.29 0.23 36.22
CA LYS A 703 23.76 0.07 36.20
C LYS A 703 24.44 1.22 35.46
N ASP A 704 23.91 1.59 34.30
CA ASP A 704 24.47 2.67 33.48
C ASP A 704 24.36 4.03 34.18
N GLN A 705 23.27 4.24 34.93
CA GLN A 705 23.10 5.42 35.78
C GLN A 705 24.14 5.49 36.91
N ASN A 706 24.42 4.37 37.59
CA ASN A 706 25.43 4.33 38.66
C ASN A 706 26.86 4.56 38.14
N ASN A 707 27.11 4.26 36.86
CA ASN A 707 28.40 4.45 36.20
C ASN A 707 28.64 5.89 35.70
N LYS A 708 27.75 6.86 36.01
CA LYS A 708 27.83 8.27 35.55
C LYS A 708 27.94 8.44 34.03
N ILE A 709 27.40 7.50 33.26
CA ILE A 709 27.20 7.69 31.82
C ILE A 709 26.14 8.80 31.66
N ASP A 710 26.36 9.76 30.76
CA ASP A 710 25.46 10.90 30.52
C ASP A 710 24.08 10.37 30.12
N PHE A 711 23.15 10.35 31.08
CA PHE A 711 21.97 9.51 31.02
C PHE A 711 20.82 10.25 30.32
N ASN A 712 20.65 10.01 29.02
CA ASN A 712 19.60 10.62 28.19
C ASN A 712 18.49 9.60 27.80
N TYR A 713 17.30 10.07 27.41
CA TYR A 713 16.20 9.23 26.87
C TYR A 713 16.66 8.37 25.68
N GLU A 714 17.66 8.84 24.94
CA GLU A 714 18.35 8.15 23.86
C GLU A 714 18.86 6.76 24.27
N LEU A 715 19.34 6.57 25.51
CA LEU A 715 19.88 5.30 26.00
C LEU A 715 18.79 4.20 26.15
N ILE A 716 17.56 4.59 26.52
CA ILE A 716 16.42 3.65 26.59
C ILE A 716 16.09 3.15 25.18
N PHE A 717 16.08 4.06 24.20
CA PHE A 717 15.88 3.71 22.80
C PHE A 717 17.01 2.87 22.23
N GLU A 718 18.26 3.21 22.51
CA GLU A 718 19.41 2.44 22.05
C GLU A 718 19.36 0.99 22.53
N LYS A 719 19.00 0.75 23.80
CA LYS A 719 18.90 -0.60 24.34
C LYS A 719 17.76 -1.43 23.75
N ILE A 720 16.66 -0.79 23.33
CA ILE A 720 15.42 -1.46 22.95
C ILE A 720 15.21 -1.53 21.43
N LEU A 721 15.52 -0.46 20.70
CA LEU A 721 15.15 -0.27 19.30
C LEU A 721 16.34 -0.09 18.34
N SER A 722 17.57 0.09 18.83
CA SER A 722 18.73 0.18 17.92
C SER A 722 19.03 -1.15 17.24
N THR A 723 19.78 -1.09 16.13
CA THR A 723 20.30 -2.27 15.43
C THR A 723 21.20 -3.16 16.30
N ASN A 724 21.82 -2.59 17.34
CA ASN A 724 22.63 -3.30 18.34
C ASN A 724 21.90 -3.49 19.69
N ALA A 725 20.57 -3.42 19.69
CA ALA A 725 19.75 -3.51 20.90
C ALA A 725 20.05 -4.80 21.67
N THR A 726 20.22 -4.65 22.98
CA THR A 726 20.41 -5.79 23.89
C THR A 726 19.16 -6.66 23.97
N PHE A 727 18.01 -6.11 23.60
CA PHE A 727 16.71 -6.77 23.62
C PHE A 727 16.20 -7.03 22.20
N CYS A 728 15.95 -8.30 21.87
CA CYS A 728 15.26 -8.68 20.64
C CYS A 728 13.75 -8.41 20.78
N VAL A 729 13.18 -7.53 19.95
CA VAL A 729 11.75 -7.16 19.98
C VAL A 729 11.09 -7.46 18.64
N TYR A 730 9.84 -7.92 18.66
CA TYR A 730 9.07 -8.14 17.42
C TYR A 730 8.34 -6.86 17.03
N LYS A 731 8.52 -6.44 15.78
CA LYS A 731 7.87 -5.25 15.23
C LYS A 731 6.58 -5.65 14.55
N SER A 732 5.44 -5.34 15.18
CA SER A 732 4.14 -5.59 14.55
C SER A 732 3.85 -4.63 13.41
N MET A 733 4.38 -3.39 13.49
CA MET A 733 4.18 -2.28 12.53
C MET A 733 2.71 -1.87 12.33
N ILE A 734 1.81 -2.41 13.16
CA ILE A 734 0.38 -2.07 13.18
C ILE A 734 0.19 -0.88 14.12
N PRO A 735 -0.44 0.22 13.69
CA PRO A 735 -0.85 1.30 14.58
C PRO A 735 -1.88 0.82 15.60
N ASN A 736 -1.45 0.38 16.78
CA ASN A 736 -2.34 -0.10 17.86
C ASN A 736 -2.38 0.86 19.05
N ILE A 737 -1.78 2.05 18.95
CA ILE A 737 -1.96 3.11 19.94
C ILE A 737 -2.24 4.45 19.24
N VAL A 738 -2.91 5.36 19.94
CA VAL A 738 -3.05 6.77 19.54
C VAL A 738 -2.48 7.63 20.65
N ILE A 739 -1.61 8.56 20.26
CA ILE A 739 -0.93 9.47 21.19
C ILE A 739 -1.55 10.85 21.06
N TYR A 740 -1.97 11.41 22.20
CA TYR A 740 -2.48 12.79 22.31
C TYR A 740 -1.43 13.69 22.97
N SER A 741 -1.30 14.95 22.56
CA SER A 741 -0.38 15.89 23.22
C SER A 741 -0.93 16.34 24.59
N TYR A 742 -0.05 16.55 25.58
CA TYR A 742 -0.48 16.99 26.94
C TYR A 742 -1.07 18.40 26.96
N HIS A 743 -0.69 19.26 26.01
CA HIS A 743 -1.32 20.58 25.82
C HIS A 743 -2.83 20.50 25.55
N ASP A 744 -3.34 19.31 25.20
CA ASP A 744 -4.72 19.12 24.76
C ASP A 744 -5.65 18.56 25.85
N THR A 745 -5.16 18.40 27.11
CA THR A 745 -5.91 17.70 28.17
C THR A 745 -6.41 18.57 29.35
N GLU A 746 -5.86 19.77 29.56
CA GLU A 746 -6.25 20.65 30.69
C GLU A 746 -6.99 21.96 30.30
N GLU A 747 -6.81 22.50 29.10
CA GLU A 747 -7.35 23.85 28.77
C GLU A 747 -8.84 23.86 28.37
N ASP A 748 -9.41 22.74 27.91
CA ASP A 748 -10.80 22.69 27.43
C ASP A 748 -11.87 22.58 28.54
N GLN A 749 -11.48 22.41 29.80
CA GLN A 749 -12.45 22.40 30.92
C GLN A 749 -12.64 23.76 31.61
N LEU A 750 -11.83 24.79 31.31
CA LEU A 750 -11.85 26.05 32.08
C LEU A 750 -11.88 27.37 31.28
N GLY A 751 -12.04 27.34 29.96
CA GLY A 751 -12.49 28.52 29.20
C GLY A 751 -11.68 29.81 29.44
N LEU A 752 -10.35 29.74 29.32
CA LEU A 752 -9.49 30.92 29.38
C LEU A 752 -8.66 31.08 28.09
N THR A 753 -8.53 32.33 27.68
CA THR A 753 -8.38 32.84 26.31
C THR A 753 -6.96 32.87 25.73
N ASP A 754 -6.93 32.79 24.39
CA ASP A 754 -6.04 33.46 23.42
C ASP A 754 -4.58 33.75 23.81
N GLN A 755 -3.66 32.99 23.19
CA GLN A 755 -2.44 33.56 22.62
C GLN A 755 -1.90 32.69 21.49
N LYS A 756 -2.22 33.08 20.25
CA LYS A 756 -1.64 32.53 19.02
C LYS A 756 -0.13 32.80 18.98
N LYS A 757 0.68 31.74 19.00
CA LYS A 757 2.02 31.74 18.38
C LYS A 757 2.00 30.86 17.13
N PRO A 758 2.51 31.32 15.98
CA PRO A 758 2.56 30.50 14.78
C PRO A 758 3.54 29.34 14.99
N LEU A 759 3.13 28.13 14.62
CA LEU A 759 4.03 27.00 14.44
C LEU A 759 5.10 27.35 13.39
N GLY A 760 6.34 26.98 13.69
CA GLY A 760 7.53 27.31 12.92
C GLY A 760 7.44 26.87 11.46
N LYS A 761 7.89 27.76 10.58
CA LYS A 761 8.07 27.53 9.15
C LYS A 761 9.06 26.40 8.92
N THR A 762 8.76 25.57 7.93
CA THR A 762 9.68 24.78 7.11
C THR A 762 11.07 25.42 7.03
N THR A 763 12.10 24.65 7.37
CA THR A 763 13.50 24.99 7.13
C THR A 763 13.68 25.42 5.67
N ASN A 764 14.24 26.62 5.53
CA ASN A 764 14.41 27.31 4.26
C ASN A 764 15.56 26.63 3.48
N LEU A 765 15.25 25.74 2.53
CA LEU A 765 16.23 25.06 1.66
C LEU A 765 16.97 26.00 0.68
N ASN A 766 16.86 27.33 0.85
CA ASN A 766 17.48 28.34 -0.03
C ASN A 766 18.70 29.05 0.58
N SER A 767 19.22 28.64 1.75
CA SER A 767 20.36 29.33 2.39
C SER A 767 21.62 28.47 2.59
N ILE A 768 21.99 27.64 1.62
CA ILE A 768 23.31 26.99 1.59
C ILE A 768 24.06 27.47 0.35
N HIS A 769 25.10 28.25 0.58
CA HIS A 769 26.01 28.73 -0.46
C HIS A 769 26.57 27.56 -1.29
N LYS A 770 26.52 27.67 -2.62
CA LYS A 770 27.32 26.87 -3.55
C LYS A 770 28.81 27.09 -3.21
N PRO A 771 29.59 26.05 -2.85
CA PRO A 771 31.03 26.14 -3.01
C PRO A 771 31.33 26.10 -4.52
N GLU A 772 32.18 27.01 -4.99
CA GLU A 772 32.71 26.94 -6.36
C GLU A 772 33.53 25.65 -6.53
N PRO A 773 33.38 24.93 -7.66
CA PRO A 773 34.17 23.73 -7.91
C PRO A 773 35.64 24.11 -8.15
N GLU A 774 36.52 23.66 -7.27
CA GLU A 774 37.97 23.71 -7.50
C GLU A 774 38.33 22.97 -8.78
N LYS A 775 39.22 23.57 -9.60
CA LYS A 775 39.78 22.98 -10.82
C LYS A 775 40.47 21.64 -10.49
N ARG A 776 39.79 20.52 -10.74
CA ARG A 776 40.40 19.18 -10.70
C ARG A 776 41.13 18.88 -12.00
N ASN A 777 42.27 18.22 -11.89
CA ASN A 777 42.99 17.62 -13.02
C ASN A 777 42.07 16.68 -13.81
N ASN A 778 42.23 16.63 -15.13
CA ASN A 778 41.37 15.98 -16.15
C ASN A 778 41.18 14.44 -16.04
N ILE A 779 41.36 13.82 -14.87
CA ILE A 779 41.22 12.37 -14.65
C ILE A 779 39.79 12.06 -14.18
N PRO A 780 39.03 11.19 -14.89
CA PRO A 780 37.64 10.91 -14.57
C PRO A 780 37.48 10.12 -13.25
N LEU A 781 36.46 10.47 -12.49
CA LEU A 781 36.13 9.92 -11.18
C LEU A 781 34.92 8.98 -11.26
N CYS A 782 35.06 7.75 -10.76
CA CYS A 782 33.99 6.75 -10.68
C CYS A 782 33.76 6.32 -9.22
N PHE A 783 32.53 6.48 -8.74
CA PHE A 783 32.12 6.03 -7.41
C PHE A 783 31.34 4.72 -7.50
N PHE A 784 31.80 3.70 -6.79
CA PHE A 784 31.12 2.42 -6.67
C PHE A 784 30.34 2.38 -5.35
N TYR A 785 29.06 2.07 -5.42
CA TYR A 785 28.16 1.92 -4.29
C TYR A 785 27.68 0.48 -4.20
N THR A 786 28.05 -0.20 -3.13
CA THR A 786 27.70 -1.61 -2.89
C THR A 786 27.08 -1.82 -1.51
N THR A 787 26.39 -2.94 -1.35
CA THR A 787 25.88 -3.45 -0.07
C THR A 787 26.45 -4.81 0.22
N TYR A 788 26.82 -5.07 1.47
CA TYR A 788 27.31 -6.36 1.91
C TYR A 788 26.25 -7.10 2.72
N ASP A 789 26.38 -8.42 2.82
CA ASP A 789 25.54 -9.18 3.75
C ASP A 789 25.72 -8.70 5.20
N GLN A 790 24.62 -8.56 5.91
CA GLN A 790 24.59 -8.01 7.27
C GLN A 790 25.32 -8.93 8.27
N VAL A 791 25.19 -10.24 8.13
CA VAL A 791 25.87 -11.23 8.99
C VAL A 791 27.38 -11.19 8.76
N PHE A 792 27.82 -10.97 7.51
CA PHE A 792 29.24 -10.74 7.22
C PHE A 792 29.76 -9.49 7.93
N ILE A 793 29.06 -8.34 7.81
CA ILE A 793 29.46 -7.08 8.45
C ILE A 793 29.59 -7.26 9.97
N GLU A 794 28.59 -7.89 10.59
CA GLU A 794 28.57 -8.15 12.03
C GLU A 794 29.72 -9.06 12.47
N SER A 795 29.94 -10.17 11.75
CA SER A 795 31.05 -11.10 12.01
C SER A 795 32.41 -10.41 11.89
N PHE A 796 32.60 -9.58 10.86
CA PHE A 796 33.84 -8.84 10.62
C PHE A 796 34.17 -7.88 11.77
N TYR A 797 33.21 -7.03 12.19
CA TYR A 797 33.43 -6.10 13.31
C TYR A 797 33.45 -6.79 14.67
N HIS A 798 32.80 -7.94 14.81
CA HIS A 798 32.93 -8.75 16.03
C HIS A 798 34.36 -9.29 16.20
N LYS A 799 34.99 -9.75 15.11
CA LYS A 799 36.39 -10.22 15.11
C LYS A 799 37.40 -9.08 15.25
N ASN A 800 37.08 -7.89 14.73
CA ASN A 800 37.98 -6.73 14.66
C ASN A 800 37.40 -5.50 15.38
N ARG A 801 37.01 -5.64 16.65
CA ARG A 801 36.30 -4.58 17.41
C ARG A 801 37.08 -3.27 17.50
N GLU A 802 38.41 -3.34 17.49
CA GLU A 802 39.30 -2.18 17.52
C GLU A 802 39.14 -1.25 16.31
N LEU A 803 38.57 -1.75 15.20
CA LEU A 803 38.31 -0.95 14.00
C LEU A 803 37.19 0.07 14.20
N LEU A 804 36.25 -0.14 15.12
CA LEU A 804 35.11 0.76 15.36
C LEU A 804 35.54 2.18 15.74
N SER A 805 36.73 2.34 16.35
CA SER A 805 37.29 3.64 16.73
C SER A 805 38.34 4.17 15.75
N LYS A 806 38.59 3.48 14.63
CA LYS A 806 39.59 3.88 13.63
C LYS A 806 38.96 4.73 12.53
N SER A 807 39.82 5.39 11.76
CA SER A 807 39.38 6.21 10.63
C SER A 807 38.68 5.40 9.55
N TYR A 808 37.82 6.05 8.76
CA TYR A 808 37.13 5.46 7.61
C TYR A 808 38.10 4.69 6.70
N THR A 809 39.21 5.32 6.33
CA THR A 809 40.25 4.71 5.48
C THR A 809 40.84 3.44 6.09
N THR A 810 41.05 3.42 7.42
CA THR A 810 41.59 2.25 8.12
C THR A 810 40.59 1.11 8.12
N GLN A 811 39.33 1.38 8.48
CA GLN A 811 38.26 0.38 8.48
C GLN A 811 38.05 -0.19 7.07
N LYS A 812 37.95 0.69 6.07
CA LYS A 812 37.80 0.36 4.65
C LYS A 812 38.92 -0.55 4.13
N LYS A 813 40.16 -0.31 4.54
CA LYS A 813 41.31 -1.13 4.15
C LYS A 813 41.18 -2.55 4.69
N HIS A 814 40.76 -2.72 5.94
CA HIS A 814 40.63 -4.05 6.56
C HIS A 814 39.44 -4.81 5.99
N ILE A 815 38.28 -4.17 5.82
CA ILE A 815 37.08 -4.85 5.29
C ILE A 815 37.28 -5.34 3.85
N PHE A 816 38.04 -4.60 3.03
CA PHE A 816 38.38 -5.06 1.69
C PHE A 816 39.47 -6.14 1.65
N ALA A 817 40.25 -6.32 2.73
CA ALA A 817 41.23 -7.39 2.82
C ALA A 817 40.56 -8.78 2.91
N GLU A 818 39.35 -8.84 3.45
CA GLU A 818 38.53 -10.06 3.53
C GLU A 818 38.08 -10.59 2.16
N CYS A 819 38.24 -9.80 1.08
CA CYS A 819 37.90 -10.19 -0.28
C CYS A 819 36.43 -10.65 -0.46
N PHE A 820 35.52 -10.16 0.38
CA PHE A 820 34.10 -10.48 0.33
C PHE A 820 33.34 -9.66 -0.73
N GLY A 821 32.33 -10.27 -1.35
CA GLY A 821 31.49 -9.66 -2.38
C GLY A 821 32.30 -9.17 -3.59
N GLU A 822 31.89 -8.03 -4.16
CA GLU A 822 32.60 -7.37 -5.26
C GLU A 822 33.90 -6.69 -4.79
N SER A 823 34.11 -6.55 -3.48
CA SER A 823 35.26 -5.91 -2.84
C SER A 823 35.68 -4.62 -3.55
N ASN A 824 36.98 -4.46 -3.81
CA ASN A 824 37.56 -3.38 -4.61
C ASN A 824 38.07 -3.87 -5.96
N PHE A 825 37.53 -4.98 -6.49
CA PHE A 825 38.03 -5.60 -7.72
C PHE A 825 37.80 -4.71 -8.95
N TYR A 826 36.57 -4.21 -9.10
CA TYR A 826 36.18 -3.33 -10.20
C TYR A 826 36.94 -2.00 -10.17
N SER A 827 37.00 -1.38 -8.98
CA SER A 827 37.67 -0.10 -8.79
C SER A 827 39.18 -0.18 -9.07
N LYS A 828 39.84 -1.28 -8.69
CA LYS A 828 41.26 -1.53 -9.00
C LYS A 828 41.50 -1.74 -10.49
N GLY A 829 40.58 -2.43 -11.18
CA GLY A 829 40.62 -2.57 -12.63
C GLY A 829 40.57 -1.22 -13.34
N LEU A 830 39.62 -0.37 -12.95
CA LEU A 830 39.51 1.00 -13.49
C LEU A 830 40.70 1.90 -13.12
N GLN A 831 41.27 1.77 -11.92
CA GLN A 831 42.49 2.49 -11.53
C GLN A 831 43.68 2.13 -12.44
N LYS A 832 43.85 0.85 -12.80
CA LYS A 832 44.86 0.42 -13.77
C LYS A 832 44.61 0.99 -15.17
N ALA A 833 43.36 1.28 -15.51
CA ALA A 833 42.96 1.94 -16.75
C ALA A 833 43.05 3.49 -16.69
N GLY A 834 43.62 4.05 -15.62
CA GLY A 834 43.86 5.49 -15.48
C GLY A 834 42.68 6.30 -14.91
N TRP A 835 41.72 5.66 -14.23
CA TRP A 835 40.60 6.34 -13.58
C TRP A 835 40.84 6.56 -12.09
N ASN A 836 40.29 7.64 -11.55
CA ASN A 836 40.14 7.78 -10.11
C ASN A 836 38.89 7.02 -9.67
N THR A 837 38.99 6.19 -8.64
CA THR A 837 37.85 5.41 -8.16
C THR A 837 37.78 5.37 -6.65
N GLU A 838 36.56 5.29 -6.14
CA GLU A 838 36.27 5.17 -4.71
C GLU A 838 35.10 4.20 -4.52
N ASN A 839 35.22 3.27 -3.57
CA ASN A 839 34.14 2.33 -3.22
C ASN A 839 33.48 2.70 -1.89
N PHE A 840 32.16 2.58 -1.82
CA PHE A 840 31.37 2.81 -0.63
C PHE A 840 30.52 1.58 -0.34
N ILE A 841 30.61 1.07 0.89
CA ILE A 841 29.73 0.00 1.40
C ILE A 841 28.63 0.70 2.20
N ILE A 842 27.46 0.88 1.58
CA ILE A 842 26.46 1.84 2.06
C ILE A 842 25.66 1.37 3.26
N ASN A 843 25.53 0.06 3.45
CA ASN A 843 24.85 -0.54 4.59
C ASN A 843 25.82 -0.88 5.75
N CYS A 844 27.09 -0.51 5.64
CA CYS A 844 28.06 -0.70 6.71
C CYS A 844 28.09 0.53 7.63
N GLN A 845 27.22 0.54 8.65
CA GLN A 845 27.04 1.69 9.55
C GLN A 845 28.34 2.17 10.21
N PRO A 846 29.19 1.33 10.83
CA PRO A 846 30.42 1.84 11.46
C PRO A 846 31.35 2.55 10.47
N LEU A 847 31.42 2.04 9.24
CA LEU A 847 32.20 2.62 8.16
C LEU A 847 31.61 3.96 7.69
N GLN A 848 30.29 4.04 7.47
CA GLN A 848 29.62 5.29 7.08
C GLN A 848 29.68 6.35 8.19
N SER A 849 29.56 5.96 9.47
CA SER A 849 29.66 6.88 10.60
C SER A 849 31.06 7.48 10.76
N ALA A 850 32.12 6.70 10.53
CA ALA A 850 33.48 7.23 10.50
C ALA A 850 33.65 8.25 9.36
N LEU A 851 33.09 7.96 8.18
CA LEU A 851 33.17 8.84 7.02
C LEU A 851 32.43 10.17 7.23
N THR A 852 31.20 10.13 7.71
CA THR A 852 30.37 11.32 7.96
C THR A 852 30.96 12.21 9.04
N LYS A 853 31.50 11.60 10.11
CA LYS A 853 32.23 12.31 11.17
C LYS A 853 33.50 13.00 10.64
N GLU A 854 34.28 12.32 9.80
CA GLU A 854 35.51 12.89 9.22
C GLU A 854 35.24 14.03 8.23
N ASN A 855 34.05 14.05 7.59
CA ASN A 855 33.72 14.98 6.50
C ASN A 855 32.65 16.04 6.87
N ASN A 856 32.27 16.11 8.16
CA ASN A 856 31.33 17.10 8.71
C ASN A 856 30.00 17.17 7.95
N PHE A 857 29.34 16.04 7.77
CA PHE A 857 27.97 15.98 7.26
C PHE A 857 27.20 14.82 7.85
N SER A 858 25.87 14.92 7.91
CA SER A 858 24.98 13.92 8.49
C SER A 858 23.78 13.71 7.58
N GLY A 859 23.16 12.55 7.69
CA GLY A 859 21.97 12.17 6.93
C GLY A 859 21.72 10.67 7.08
N ASN A 860 20.57 10.20 6.64
CA ASN A 860 20.30 8.76 6.51
C ASN A 860 21.14 8.13 5.37
N SER A 861 21.10 6.80 5.22
CA SER A 861 21.93 6.07 4.25
C SER A 861 21.83 6.62 2.82
N LEU A 862 20.64 7.02 2.36
CA LEU A 862 20.44 7.58 1.01
C LEU A 862 20.90 9.04 0.92
N GLU A 863 20.64 9.85 1.94
CA GLU A 863 21.12 11.23 2.03
C GLU A 863 22.63 11.30 2.05
N ILE A 864 23.30 10.37 2.74
CA ILE A 864 24.77 10.27 2.75
C ILE A 864 25.29 10.03 1.33
N ILE A 865 24.67 9.11 0.58
CA ILE A 865 25.06 8.82 -0.81
C ILE A 865 24.81 10.04 -1.71
N ILE A 866 23.63 10.68 -1.59
CA ILE A 866 23.28 11.87 -2.36
C ILE A 866 24.27 13.00 -2.05
N GLU A 867 24.60 13.24 -0.79
CA GLU A 867 25.57 14.26 -0.37
C GLU A 867 26.99 13.94 -0.85
N GLN A 868 27.42 12.68 -0.83
CA GLN A 868 28.70 12.27 -1.42
C GLN A 868 28.74 12.57 -2.92
N ILE A 869 27.72 12.14 -3.67
CA ILE A 869 27.67 12.40 -5.11
C ILE A 869 27.60 13.90 -5.39
N ARG A 870 26.81 14.66 -4.62
CA ARG A 870 26.69 16.12 -4.75
C ARG A 870 28.00 16.85 -4.46
N ARG A 871 28.74 16.45 -3.44
CA ARG A 871 30.01 17.10 -3.03
C ARG A 871 31.15 16.79 -3.98
N PHE A 872 31.25 15.55 -4.45
CA PHE A 872 32.38 15.10 -5.25
C PHE A 872 32.12 15.13 -6.75
N THR A 873 30.86 15.26 -7.16
CA THR A 873 30.35 15.30 -8.54
C THR A 873 31.06 14.30 -9.46
N PRO A 874 31.03 12.99 -9.15
CA PRO A 874 31.76 11.99 -9.92
C PRO A 874 31.24 11.90 -11.36
N GLU A 875 32.12 11.71 -12.34
CA GLU A 875 31.71 11.44 -13.72
C GLU A 875 30.80 10.22 -13.83
N VAL A 876 31.05 9.18 -13.02
CA VAL A 876 30.29 7.93 -13.03
C VAL A 876 29.87 7.54 -11.61
N VAL A 877 28.59 7.23 -11.43
CA VAL A 877 28.05 6.55 -10.24
C VAL A 877 27.68 5.12 -10.65
N TYR A 878 28.34 4.14 -10.05
CA TYR A 878 28.16 2.71 -10.31
C TYR A 878 27.48 2.05 -9.11
N LEU A 879 26.29 1.46 -9.31
CA LEU A 879 25.42 0.92 -8.27
C LEU A 879 25.33 -0.61 -8.39
N HIS A 880 25.81 -1.34 -7.38
CA HIS A 880 25.71 -2.81 -7.32
C HIS A 880 24.40 -3.29 -6.68
N ASN A 881 23.71 -2.43 -5.94
CA ASN A 881 22.38 -2.73 -5.40
C ASN A 881 21.34 -1.80 -6.03
N LEU A 882 20.49 -2.37 -6.89
CA LEU A 882 19.46 -1.62 -7.61
C LEU A 882 18.16 -1.44 -6.81
N GLU A 883 17.99 -2.08 -5.66
CA GLU A 883 16.79 -1.94 -4.82
C GLU A 883 16.65 -0.53 -4.26
N ILE A 884 17.78 0.12 -3.95
CA ILE A 884 17.81 1.51 -3.46
C ILE A 884 17.54 2.55 -4.58
N CYS A 885 17.48 2.12 -5.83
CA CYS A 885 17.45 3.02 -6.99
C CYS A 885 16.02 3.38 -7.39
N THR A 886 15.28 4.05 -6.49
CA THR A 886 13.96 4.60 -6.81
C THR A 886 14.06 5.79 -7.77
N ALA A 887 12.93 6.23 -8.31
CA ALA A 887 12.89 7.40 -9.19
C ALA A 887 13.39 8.65 -8.46
N GLU A 888 13.01 8.83 -7.19
CA GLU A 888 13.41 9.95 -6.33
C GLU A 888 14.92 9.95 -6.12
N PHE A 889 15.52 8.80 -5.80
CA PHE A 889 16.95 8.67 -5.59
C PHE A 889 17.73 8.99 -6.87
N ILE A 890 17.34 8.37 -8.00
CA ILE A 890 18.00 8.62 -9.29
C ILE A 890 17.88 10.09 -9.68
N VAL A 891 16.70 10.70 -9.53
CA VAL A 891 16.49 12.13 -9.81
C VAL A 891 17.35 13.01 -8.91
N ALA A 892 17.52 12.64 -7.64
CA ALA A 892 18.34 13.40 -6.70
C ALA A 892 19.84 13.39 -7.07
N ILE A 893 20.37 12.27 -7.59
CA ILE A 893 21.79 12.16 -7.93
C ILE A 893 22.11 12.60 -9.38
N ARG A 894 21.11 12.56 -10.27
CA ARG A 894 21.26 12.84 -11.71
C ARG A 894 21.93 14.19 -12.03
N PRO A 895 21.65 15.31 -11.34
CA PRO A 895 22.31 16.59 -11.63
C PRO A 895 23.82 16.61 -11.35
N TYR A 896 24.33 15.63 -10.60
CA TYR A 896 25.67 15.63 -10.05
C TYR A 896 26.61 14.57 -10.66
N THR A 897 26.14 13.81 -11.64
CA THR A 897 26.95 12.79 -12.33
C THR A 897 26.61 12.72 -13.82
N LYS A 898 27.56 12.26 -14.65
CA LYS A 898 27.35 12.15 -16.10
C LYS A 898 26.74 10.79 -16.48
N LEU A 899 27.15 9.72 -15.80
CA LEU A 899 26.66 8.37 -16.04
C LEU A 899 26.24 7.70 -14.74
N ILE A 900 25.04 7.12 -14.74
CA ILE A 900 24.54 6.22 -13.70
C ILE A 900 24.55 4.81 -14.28
N VAL A 901 25.35 3.95 -13.68
CA VAL A 901 25.58 2.57 -14.10
C VAL A 901 25.01 1.64 -13.04
N GLY A 902 24.27 0.62 -13.46
CA GLY A 902 23.77 -0.44 -12.58
C GLY A 902 24.42 -1.79 -12.91
N GLN A 903 24.56 -2.66 -11.91
CA GLN A 903 24.83 -4.08 -12.13
C GLN A 903 23.81 -4.92 -11.36
N ILE A 904 23.18 -5.89 -12.02
CA ILE A 904 22.19 -6.75 -11.38
C ILE A 904 22.15 -8.14 -11.98
N ASP A 905 22.08 -9.13 -11.09
CA ASP A 905 22.09 -10.55 -11.40
C ASP A 905 20.95 -11.32 -10.71
N THR A 906 19.94 -10.59 -10.25
CA THR A 906 18.73 -11.12 -9.62
C THR A 906 17.48 -10.45 -10.24
N PRO A 907 16.27 -10.98 -10.02
CA PRO A 907 15.05 -10.30 -10.43
C PRO A 907 14.97 -8.89 -9.86
N ILE A 908 14.63 -7.91 -10.72
CA ILE A 908 14.53 -6.50 -10.32
C ILE A 908 13.26 -6.25 -9.52
N SER A 909 13.40 -5.48 -8.43
CA SER A 909 12.28 -4.93 -7.67
C SER A 909 11.40 -4.03 -8.55
N PRO A 910 10.06 -4.14 -8.49
CA PRO A 910 9.15 -3.26 -9.23
C PRO A 910 9.35 -1.76 -8.99
N ASN A 911 9.97 -1.39 -7.86
CA ASN A 911 10.22 0.00 -7.45
C ASN A 911 11.53 0.57 -8.02
N THR A 912 12.40 -0.26 -8.62
CA THR A 912 13.65 0.20 -9.24
C THR A 912 13.35 1.00 -10.51
N TYR A 913 13.83 2.25 -10.55
CA TYR A 913 13.68 3.12 -11.71
C TYR A 913 14.73 2.80 -12.80
N ILE A 914 14.53 1.68 -13.51
CA ILE A 914 15.48 1.16 -14.51
C ILE A 914 15.75 2.13 -15.67
N LYS A 915 14.77 2.97 -16.05
CA LYS A 915 14.92 4.00 -17.09
C LYS A 915 15.84 5.14 -16.65
N GLY A 916 16.13 5.19 -15.35
CA GLY A 916 17.05 6.12 -14.73
C GLY A 916 18.52 5.74 -14.87
N PHE A 917 18.87 4.61 -15.50
CA PHE A 917 20.24 4.18 -15.73
C PHE A 917 20.69 4.45 -17.17
N ASP A 918 21.95 4.83 -17.34
CA ASP A 918 22.56 5.00 -18.65
C ASP A 918 23.10 3.67 -19.20
N ILE A 919 23.62 2.81 -18.31
CA ILE A 919 24.16 1.48 -18.63
C ILE A 919 23.78 0.50 -17.53
N ILE A 920 23.38 -0.73 -17.90
CA ILE A 920 23.22 -1.85 -16.96
C ILE A 920 24.10 -3.04 -17.36
N PHE A 921 24.87 -3.57 -16.41
CA PHE A 921 25.63 -4.80 -16.56
C PHE A 921 24.88 -5.99 -15.92
N SER A 922 24.98 -7.16 -16.53
CA SER A 922 24.52 -8.41 -15.92
C SER A 922 25.35 -9.60 -16.41
N SER A 923 25.60 -10.55 -15.52
CA SER A 923 26.17 -11.87 -15.80
C SER A 923 25.12 -12.89 -16.28
N PHE A 924 23.85 -12.50 -16.37
CA PHE A 924 22.80 -13.31 -16.96
C PHE A 924 22.40 -12.77 -18.34
N PRO A 925 22.69 -13.52 -19.44
CA PRO A 925 22.39 -13.07 -20.80
C PRO A 925 20.91 -12.73 -21.04
N HIS A 926 20.01 -13.41 -20.33
CA HIS A 926 18.57 -13.18 -20.46
C HIS A 926 18.12 -11.86 -19.81
N PHE A 927 18.79 -11.34 -18.78
CA PHE A 927 18.54 -9.99 -18.26
C PHE A 927 19.06 -8.92 -19.21
N VAL A 928 20.25 -9.10 -19.78
CA VAL A 928 20.79 -8.18 -20.81
C VAL A 928 19.81 -8.04 -21.98
N LYS A 929 19.24 -9.15 -22.45
CA LYS A 929 18.21 -9.13 -23.49
C LYS A 929 16.99 -8.32 -23.05
N LYS A 930 16.44 -8.58 -21.86
CA LYS A 930 15.28 -7.85 -21.31
C LYS A 930 15.54 -6.34 -21.17
N PHE A 931 16.73 -5.93 -20.74
CA PHE A 931 17.08 -4.50 -20.64
C PHE A 931 17.15 -3.81 -21.99
N ARG A 932 17.76 -4.47 -22.99
CA ARG A 932 17.81 -3.95 -24.36
C ARG A 932 16.42 -3.85 -24.97
N GLU A 933 15.55 -4.83 -24.73
CA GLU A 933 14.14 -4.78 -25.11
C GLU A 933 13.38 -3.65 -24.41
N ALA A 934 13.78 -3.29 -23.19
CA ALA A 934 13.28 -2.13 -22.45
C ALA A 934 13.92 -0.78 -22.85
N GLY A 935 14.78 -0.76 -23.89
CA GLY A 935 15.42 0.45 -24.40
C GLY A 935 16.62 0.94 -23.59
N ILE A 936 17.16 0.12 -22.70
CA ILE A 936 18.31 0.46 -21.85
C ILE A 936 19.58 -0.14 -22.45
N THR A 937 20.66 0.64 -22.48
CA THR A 937 21.98 0.11 -22.87
C THR A 937 22.41 -0.92 -21.84
N ALA A 938 22.57 -2.17 -22.27
CA ALA A 938 23.01 -3.23 -21.37
C ALA A 938 24.11 -4.10 -21.96
N TYR A 939 25.02 -4.57 -21.11
CA TYR A 939 26.16 -5.40 -21.49
C TYR A 939 26.20 -6.67 -20.63
N TYR A 940 26.55 -7.77 -21.30
CA TYR A 940 26.89 -9.00 -20.60
C TYR A 940 28.28 -8.87 -19.99
N GLN A 941 28.37 -9.17 -18.69
CA GLN A 941 29.63 -9.21 -17.96
C GLN A 941 29.69 -10.50 -17.14
N SER A 942 30.53 -11.45 -17.55
CA SER A 942 30.74 -12.68 -16.80
C SER A 942 31.44 -12.40 -15.47
N LEU A 943 30.93 -12.97 -14.38
CA LEU A 943 31.63 -12.96 -13.09
C LEU A 943 32.88 -13.85 -13.15
N SER A 944 33.96 -13.39 -12.53
CA SER A 944 35.26 -14.08 -12.48
C SER A 944 36.05 -13.64 -11.26
N PHE A 945 36.98 -14.49 -10.81
CA PHE A 945 37.87 -14.16 -9.69
C PHE A 945 38.97 -13.19 -10.13
N ALA A 946 39.28 -12.21 -9.27
CA ALA A 946 40.42 -11.32 -9.50
C ALA A 946 41.75 -12.10 -9.38
N PRO A 947 42.69 -11.99 -10.36
CA PRO A 947 43.95 -12.75 -10.33
C PRO A 947 44.80 -12.56 -9.07
N GLN A 948 44.65 -11.43 -8.39
CA GLN A 948 45.35 -11.14 -7.12
C GLN A 948 44.96 -12.09 -5.97
N ILE A 949 43.78 -12.71 -6.03
CA ILE A 949 43.37 -13.74 -5.06
C ILE A 949 44.30 -14.95 -5.18
N LEU A 950 44.65 -15.35 -6.41
CA LEU A 950 45.58 -16.46 -6.66
C LEU A 950 46.97 -16.20 -6.07
N SER A 951 47.43 -14.95 -6.08
CA SER A 951 48.74 -14.58 -5.52
C SER A 951 48.79 -14.55 -3.99
N SER A 952 47.64 -14.44 -3.32
CA SER A 952 47.55 -14.47 -1.85
C SER A 952 47.24 -15.86 -1.29
N MET A 953 46.97 -16.85 -2.13
CA MET A 953 46.63 -18.20 -1.67
C MET A 953 47.89 -19.04 -1.37
N PRO A 954 47.95 -19.72 -0.20
CA PRO A 954 48.95 -20.74 0.05
C PRO A 954 48.73 -21.94 -0.87
N LYS A 955 49.79 -22.72 -1.15
CA LYS A 955 49.63 -24.02 -1.81
C LYS A 955 48.93 -24.97 -0.84
N THR A 956 47.68 -25.31 -1.13
CA THR A 956 46.87 -26.22 -0.31
C THR A 956 46.78 -27.60 -0.96
N HIS A 957 46.57 -28.63 -0.12
CA HIS A 957 46.19 -29.96 -0.59
C HIS A 957 44.66 -30.06 -0.63
N ARG A 958 44.11 -30.71 -1.64
CA ARG A 958 42.65 -30.89 -1.78
C ARG A 958 42.11 -31.69 -0.60
N HIS A 959 41.41 -31.01 0.31
CA HIS A 959 40.85 -31.61 1.52
C HIS A 959 39.49 -32.26 1.29
N TYR A 960 38.65 -31.64 0.43
CA TYR A 960 37.31 -32.12 0.11
C TYR A 960 37.23 -32.65 -1.33
N PRO A 961 36.65 -33.84 -1.56
CA PRO A 961 36.44 -34.36 -2.90
C PRO A 961 35.45 -33.49 -3.68
N LEU A 962 34.41 -32.99 -3.02
CA LEU A 962 33.41 -32.07 -3.58
C LEU A 962 32.84 -31.18 -2.46
N ALA A 963 32.72 -29.88 -2.74
CA ALA A 963 32.16 -28.90 -1.82
C ALA A 963 31.08 -28.07 -2.54
N PHE A 964 30.00 -27.77 -1.83
CA PHE A 964 28.98 -26.81 -2.22
C PHE A 964 29.04 -25.62 -1.28
N ILE A 965 29.10 -24.40 -1.83
CA ILE A 965 29.08 -23.16 -1.05
C ILE A 965 27.95 -22.26 -1.60
N GLY A 966 26.92 -22.02 -0.79
CA GLY A 966 25.75 -21.22 -1.17
C GLY A 966 24.54 -21.47 -0.27
N SER A 967 23.48 -20.67 -0.43
CA SER A 967 22.28 -20.75 0.40
C SER A 967 21.35 -21.91 -0.02
N ILE A 968 20.75 -22.59 0.96
CA ILE A 968 19.76 -23.65 0.79
C ILE A 968 18.37 -23.09 1.11
N SER A 969 17.53 -22.89 0.10
CA SER A 969 16.22 -22.24 0.23
C SER A 969 15.06 -23.17 -0.13
N THR A 970 13.98 -23.11 0.66
CA THR A 970 12.73 -23.87 0.44
C THR A 970 11.89 -23.34 -0.72
N GLU A 971 12.25 -22.18 -1.28
CA GLU A 971 11.62 -21.60 -2.47
C GLU A 971 11.98 -22.38 -3.75
N TYR A 972 13.06 -23.18 -3.70
CA TYR A 972 13.59 -24.00 -4.80
C TYR A 972 13.54 -25.50 -4.45
N ARG A 973 12.34 -26.00 -4.13
CA ARG A 973 12.14 -27.39 -3.65
C ARG A 973 12.68 -28.47 -4.59
N ASN A 974 12.77 -28.21 -5.90
CA ASN A 974 13.28 -29.21 -6.85
C ASN A 974 14.80 -29.34 -6.76
N GLU A 975 15.49 -28.21 -6.60
CA GLU A 975 16.93 -28.08 -6.46
C GLU A 975 17.39 -28.62 -5.09
N GLU A 976 16.63 -28.33 -4.03
CA GLU A 976 16.84 -28.90 -2.69
C GLU A 976 16.75 -30.43 -2.71
N ASN A 977 15.67 -30.99 -3.30
CA ASN A 977 15.50 -32.43 -3.43
C ASN A 977 16.60 -33.11 -4.25
N PHE A 978 17.14 -32.40 -5.26
CA PHE A 978 18.27 -32.90 -6.03
C PHE A 978 19.54 -32.96 -5.18
N LEU A 979 19.89 -31.87 -4.48
CA LEU A 979 21.06 -31.81 -3.61
C LEU A 979 20.98 -32.82 -2.47
N GLU A 980 19.80 -33.04 -1.92
CA GLU A 980 19.56 -33.99 -0.83
C GLU A 980 19.80 -35.44 -1.30
N LYS A 981 19.22 -35.83 -2.44
CA LYS A 981 19.47 -37.15 -3.07
C LYS A 981 20.92 -37.30 -3.56
N PHE A 982 21.56 -36.21 -3.94
CA PHE A 982 22.95 -36.22 -4.36
C PHE A 982 23.88 -36.41 -3.16
N ALA A 983 23.61 -35.74 -2.03
CA ALA A 983 24.31 -35.88 -0.76
C ALA A 983 24.15 -37.30 -0.17
N GLU A 984 22.99 -37.92 -0.33
CA GLU A 984 22.76 -39.32 0.04
C GLU A 984 23.76 -40.26 -0.63
N LYS A 985 24.06 -40.04 -1.92
CA LYS A 985 24.84 -40.97 -2.75
C LYS A 985 26.32 -40.62 -2.93
N ASN A 986 26.72 -39.40 -2.57
CA ASN A 986 28.05 -38.88 -2.85
C ASN A 986 28.62 -38.16 -1.62
N SER A 987 29.95 -38.20 -1.46
CA SER A 987 30.67 -37.43 -0.44
C SER A 987 30.81 -35.98 -0.88
N ILE A 988 29.82 -35.17 -0.49
CA ILE A 988 29.80 -33.72 -0.67
C ILE A 988 29.60 -33.04 0.68
N ASP A 989 30.36 -31.97 0.89
CA ASP A 989 30.30 -31.11 2.08
C ASP A 989 29.69 -29.74 1.73
N PHE A 990 28.98 -29.14 2.69
CA PHE A 990 28.17 -27.94 2.45
C PHE A 990 28.58 -26.78 3.36
N TRP A 991 28.61 -25.58 2.79
CA TRP A 991 28.73 -24.31 3.51
C TRP A 991 27.70 -23.31 3.00
N GLY A 992 27.15 -22.48 3.88
CA GLY A 992 26.18 -21.44 3.50
C GLY A 992 25.04 -21.28 4.50
N ASP A 993 23.96 -20.67 4.02
CA ASP A 993 22.75 -20.38 4.82
C ASP A 993 21.65 -21.42 4.59
N GLY A 994 20.66 -21.48 5.49
CA GLY A 994 19.42 -22.23 5.26
C GLY A 994 19.39 -23.65 5.85
N ILE A 995 20.39 -24.02 6.65
CA ILE A 995 20.42 -25.29 7.39
C ILE A 995 19.20 -25.48 8.30
N GLU A 996 18.68 -24.38 8.85
CA GLU A 996 17.52 -24.33 9.74
C GLU A 996 16.21 -24.72 9.05
N ASN A 997 16.18 -24.68 7.71
CA ASN A 997 15.01 -25.05 6.93
C ASN A 997 14.96 -26.56 6.61
N LEU A 998 16.03 -27.29 6.92
CA LEU A 998 16.16 -28.72 6.61
C LEU A 998 15.74 -29.58 7.80
N PRO A 999 15.04 -30.72 7.55
CA PRO A 999 14.68 -31.64 8.62
C PRO A 999 15.93 -32.23 9.30
N ASP A 1000 15.80 -32.63 10.57
CA ASP A 1000 16.93 -33.13 11.37
C ASP A 1000 17.63 -34.35 10.75
N ASN A 1001 16.94 -35.12 9.90
CA ASN A 1001 17.47 -36.28 9.22
C ASN A 1001 18.10 -35.98 7.85
N SER A 1002 18.23 -34.72 7.43
CA SER A 1002 18.83 -34.34 6.14
C SER A 1002 20.33 -34.71 6.08
N PHE A 1003 20.74 -35.33 4.98
CA PHE A 1003 22.14 -35.62 4.66
C PHE A 1003 22.95 -34.35 4.41
N ILE A 1004 22.31 -33.30 3.86
CA ILE A 1004 22.94 -31.99 3.73
C ILE A 1004 23.23 -31.41 5.12
N ARG A 1005 22.26 -31.47 6.04
CA ARG A 1005 22.40 -30.96 7.41
C ARG A 1005 23.51 -31.67 8.19
N GLN A 1006 23.69 -32.97 8.00
CA GLN A 1006 24.77 -33.75 8.64
C GLN A 1006 26.17 -33.36 8.17
N ARG A 1007 26.31 -32.76 7.00
CA ARG A 1007 27.60 -32.41 6.36
C ARG A 1007 27.73 -30.91 6.11
N HIS A 1008 26.97 -30.11 6.87
CA HIS A 1008 26.99 -28.66 6.79
C HIS A 1008 27.95 -28.08 7.83
N HIS A 1009 28.93 -27.30 7.39
CA HIS A 1009 30.03 -26.80 8.22
C HIS A 1009 29.84 -25.34 8.69
N GLY A 1010 28.66 -24.77 8.45
CA GLY A 1010 28.34 -23.39 8.76
C GLY A 1010 28.53 -22.48 7.54
N LYS A 1011 28.66 -21.18 7.77
CA LYS A 1011 28.78 -20.20 6.70
C LYS A 1011 30.25 -20.00 6.32
N ALA A 1012 30.55 -19.87 5.03
CA ALA A 1012 31.87 -19.51 4.51
C ALA A 1012 31.75 -18.33 3.54
N TRP A 1013 32.67 -17.36 3.65
CA TRP A 1013 32.60 -16.08 2.93
C TRP A 1013 34.01 -15.62 2.55
N GLY A 1014 34.15 -14.94 1.41
CA GLY A 1014 35.42 -14.30 1.04
C GLY A 1014 36.58 -15.30 1.01
N LEU A 1015 37.64 -15.03 1.78
CA LEU A 1015 38.79 -15.93 1.89
C LEU A 1015 38.48 -17.27 2.58
N ASP A 1016 37.43 -17.38 3.39
CA ASP A 1016 37.04 -18.66 4.03
C ASP A 1016 36.51 -19.68 3.01
N MET A 1017 36.18 -19.26 1.78
CA MET A 1017 35.74 -20.14 0.68
C MET A 1017 36.90 -20.83 -0.06
N LEU A 1018 38.14 -20.42 0.21
CA LEU A 1018 39.37 -20.84 -0.47
C LEU A 1018 40.21 -21.74 0.43
#